data_AF-A0A7V8YXN0-F1
#
_entry.id   AF-A0A7V8YXN0-F1
#
_cell.length_a   1.000
_cell.length_b   1.000
_cell.length_c   1.000
_cell.angle_alpha   90.00
_cell.angle_beta   90.00
_cell.angle_gamma   90.00
#
_symmetry.space_group_name_H-M   'P 1'
#
loop_
_entity.id
_entity.type
_entity.pdbx_description
1 polymer ?
#
loop_
_entity_poly.entity_id
_entity_poly.type
_entity_poly.pdbx_seq_one_letter_code
_entity_poly.pdbx_strand_id
1 'polypeptide(L)'
;MDPKKNKQARLKLIVLLVFVCFLSTVFWKEEVVATKTITAHEKPQSTLAADRAQADSSRLAVSEQQKDVPMEGCMKCHNNIEPMHKYNATGDVFDVLKEGKDAQGLSCTACHGGNPAATTQKDAHVQPKFPKEWNCKNGECSSRNPERTNTLLARERSEFVRFINPGDFRVVAQSCGECHTDENQKSSRSMMAHGAMLWGAALYNNGGYSIKDTRFGESYNAAGDPQALFQIPSPTRQQEAFEGFLPYLNPLPRWEISQPGNILRVFERGGKRRLEVGLPDKEEEGGKPDKGLSPRGLGTGNRTDPVYLGIQKTRLMDPTLNFLGTNDHAGDYRSAGCTACHVVYANDTSVTAAGSYASAGNKGESQSADTSIPKNEAGHPIKHQFTSRIPTTQCMTCHMHPGTNMVATYLGQTWWDNESDGKSMYPADRQIVPSQADEARKLDKNPEASSLRGLWSDSVFLQNTGTPDFNSKLKSVQFADTHGHGWMFKKVYKKDRKGNLLDAADKVVAPEDPNKFQKAVHLQDIHLEKGMHCADCHFRQDSHGTGILYNEPRAAVEIGCIDCHGSLAEKANGITSGYAAMTTENKTEITQRTNAKKPLIGRDLTRLRFRSTDGKRLPILEVVARDAKRKDAAGNEIELKKGDVVQNSIVEPGRWWKVTQTADTVTPDSPDYNEKSAYAKTMQKDNETWGDVSVGENMLAHRESSMTCYACHTSWVTSCFGCHLSMEANRKMPNRHNEGGDSRNFTSYNYQVIRDDIFMLGKDGTVTGHKVAPVRSSSAVLVSSRNQNREWIYSQQQTVSAEGFSGQAFNTHVPHTVRGKETQSCSDCHVSAQKDNNAWLAQVMLQGTNFVNFMGRYVFVAAA
;
A
#
# COMPACT_ATOMS: atom_id res chain seq x y z
N MET A 1 -68.72 -25.41 11.61
CA MET A 1 -67.58 -25.68 10.70
C MET A 1 -66.90 -26.96 11.16
N ASP A 2 -66.82 -27.96 10.28
CA ASP A 2 -66.46 -29.34 10.62
C ASP A 2 -64.94 -29.50 10.87
N PRO A 3 -64.50 -29.90 12.09
CA PRO A 3 -63.09 -30.05 12.44
C PRO A 3 -62.36 -31.15 11.67
N LYS A 4 -63.06 -32.07 10.99
CA LYS A 4 -62.44 -33.10 10.14
C LYS A 4 -61.92 -32.55 8.81
N LYS A 5 -62.58 -31.53 8.22
CA LYS A 5 -62.12 -30.90 6.97
C LYS A 5 -60.83 -30.09 7.15
N ASN A 6 -60.62 -29.50 8.34
CA ASN A 6 -59.45 -28.67 8.62
C ASN A 6 -58.17 -29.50 8.86
N LYS A 7 -58.31 -30.73 9.38
CA LYS A 7 -57.17 -31.67 9.50
C LYS A 7 -56.72 -32.21 8.14
N GLN A 8 -57.65 -32.49 7.22
CA GLN A 8 -57.28 -32.95 5.87
C GLN A 8 -56.59 -31.85 5.04
N ALA A 9 -57.00 -30.58 5.20
CA ALA A 9 -56.34 -29.46 4.52
C ALA A 9 -54.91 -29.24 5.06
N ARG A 10 -54.70 -29.32 6.38
CA ARG A 10 -53.37 -29.22 6.99
C ARG A 10 -52.46 -30.40 6.63
N LEU A 11 -53.00 -31.61 6.56
CA LEU A 11 -52.23 -32.80 6.16
C LEU A 11 -51.80 -32.71 4.69
N LYS A 12 -52.67 -32.23 3.79
CA LYS A 12 -52.31 -32.00 2.38
C LYS A 12 -51.25 -30.91 2.22
N LEU A 13 -51.30 -29.85 3.01
CA LEU A 13 -50.30 -28.77 2.99
C LEU A 13 -48.94 -29.26 3.51
N ILE A 14 -48.91 -30.08 4.56
CA ILE A 14 -47.68 -30.68 5.09
C ILE A 14 -47.08 -31.67 4.10
N VAL A 15 -47.90 -32.52 3.46
CA VAL A 15 -47.43 -33.44 2.42
C VAL A 15 -46.88 -32.69 1.21
N LEU A 16 -47.53 -31.59 0.79
CA LEU A 16 -47.04 -30.75 -0.30
C LEU A 16 -45.71 -30.07 0.06
N LEU A 17 -45.55 -29.55 1.27
CA LEU A 17 -44.31 -28.93 1.75
C LEU A 17 -43.17 -29.95 1.89
N VAL A 18 -43.45 -31.16 2.36
CA VAL A 18 -42.47 -32.26 2.42
C VAL A 18 -42.06 -32.69 1.01
N PHE A 19 -43.01 -32.74 0.06
CA PHE A 19 -42.72 -33.09 -1.35
C PHE A 19 -41.89 -32.02 -2.06
N VAL A 20 -42.14 -30.72 -1.77
CA VAL A 20 -41.34 -29.60 -2.30
C VAL A 20 -39.93 -29.57 -1.69
N CYS A 21 -39.78 -29.91 -0.40
CA CYS A 21 -38.46 -30.07 0.24
C CYS A 21 -37.70 -31.32 -0.23
N PHE A 22 -38.40 -32.39 -0.63
CA PHE A 22 -37.77 -33.57 -1.25
C PHE A 22 -37.34 -33.28 -2.69
N LEU A 23 -38.12 -32.53 -3.47
CA LEU A 23 -37.73 -32.09 -4.81
C LEU A 23 -36.54 -31.12 -4.79
N SER A 24 -36.45 -30.21 -3.80
CA SER A 24 -35.29 -29.31 -3.68
C SER A 24 -34.00 -30.01 -3.23
N THR A 25 -34.09 -31.18 -2.58
CA THR A 25 -32.91 -31.97 -2.18
C THR A 25 -32.45 -32.96 -3.25
N VAL A 26 -33.33 -33.37 -4.17
CA VAL A 26 -32.96 -34.19 -5.33
C VAL A 26 -32.26 -33.37 -6.43
N PHE A 27 -32.49 -32.05 -6.51
CA PHE A 27 -31.76 -31.15 -7.43
C PHE A 27 -30.43 -30.59 -6.88
N TRP A 28 -30.03 -30.97 -5.66
CA TRP A 28 -28.81 -30.45 -5.01
C TRP A 28 -27.75 -31.52 -4.69
N LYS A 29 -27.99 -32.77 -5.11
CA LYS A 29 -27.08 -33.89 -4.91
C LYS A 29 -26.77 -34.60 -6.23
N GLU A 30 -26.09 -33.90 -7.13
CA GLU A 30 -25.12 -34.54 -8.01
C GLU A 30 -23.81 -33.74 -7.95
N GLU A 31 -22.82 -34.34 -7.27
CA GLU A 31 -21.41 -34.03 -7.40
C GLU A 31 -21.02 -34.06 -8.90
N VAL A 32 -20.38 -33.03 -9.43
CA VAL A 32 -18.92 -32.85 -9.35
C VAL A 32 -18.17 -34.15 -9.67
N VAL A 33 -18.40 -34.70 -10.86
CA VAL A 33 -17.38 -35.46 -11.61
C VAL A 33 -17.48 -35.08 -13.08
N ALA A 34 -16.91 -33.93 -13.45
CA ALA A 34 -16.73 -33.57 -14.86
C ALA A 34 -15.49 -34.28 -15.41
N THR A 35 -15.69 -35.52 -15.85
CA THR A 35 -14.76 -36.23 -16.72
C THR A 35 -14.71 -35.47 -18.06
N LYS A 36 -13.56 -34.87 -18.37
CA LYS A 36 -13.34 -34.06 -19.56
C LYS A 36 -13.18 -34.98 -20.78
N THR A 37 -14.28 -35.43 -21.37
CA THR A 37 -14.26 -36.12 -22.67
C THR A 37 -14.13 -35.08 -23.77
N ILE A 38 -13.00 -35.12 -24.47
CA ILE A 38 -12.72 -34.29 -25.63
C ILE A 38 -13.57 -34.80 -26.80
N THR A 39 -14.57 -34.03 -27.21
CA THR A 39 -15.15 -34.14 -28.56
C THR A 39 -14.76 -32.91 -29.35
N ALA A 40 -14.07 -33.17 -30.46
CA ALA A 40 -13.66 -32.16 -31.42
C ALA A 40 -14.89 -31.64 -32.17
N HIS A 41 -15.21 -30.36 -32.02
CA HIS A 41 -15.99 -29.62 -33.00
C HIS A 41 -15.37 -28.24 -33.24
N GLU A 42 -15.55 -27.77 -34.47
CA GLU A 42 -14.68 -26.87 -35.22
C GLU A 42 -14.50 -25.49 -34.57
N LYS A 43 -13.24 -25.03 -34.57
CA LYS A 43 -12.83 -23.68 -34.21
C LYS A 43 -13.37 -22.67 -35.23
N PRO A 44 -13.94 -21.52 -34.80
CA PRO A 44 -13.86 -20.32 -35.61
C PRO A 44 -12.39 -19.89 -35.67
N GLN A 45 -11.82 -19.79 -36.86
CA GLN A 45 -10.50 -19.20 -37.08
C GLN A 45 -10.49 -17.77 -36.53
N SER A 46 -9.82 -17.59 -35.40
CA SER A 46 -9.55 -16.29 -34.82
C SER A 46 -8.35 -15.65 -35.52
N THR A 47 -8.39 -14.33 -35.63
CA THR A 47 -7.37 -13.42 -36.14
C THR A 47 -6.00 -13.51 -35.42
N LEU A 48 -5.89 -14.35 -34.39
CA LEU A 48 -4.68 -14.61 -33.60
C LEU A 48 -3.55 -15.34 -34.34
N ALA A 49 -3.85 -16.04 -35.45
CA ALA A 49 -2.81 -16.71 -36.25
C ALA A 49 -1.98 -15.73 -37.09
N ALA A 50 -2.57 -14.61 -37.52
CA ALA A 50 -1.88 -13.59 -38.30
C ALA A 50 -0.87 -12.81 -37.43
N ASP A 51 -1.26 -12.44 -36.20
CA ASP A 51 -0.38 -11.72 -35.27
C ASP A 51 0.81 -12.57 -34.79
N ARG A 52 0.64 -13.89 -34.69
CA ARG A 52 1.73 -14.82 -34.34
C ARG A 52 2.73 -15.03 -35.46
N ALA A 53 2.27 -15.08 -36.72
CA ALA A 53 3.13 -15.18 -37.89
C ALA A 53 3.91 -13.87 -38.17
N GLN A 54 3.32 -12.73 -37.80
CA GLN A 54 3.96 -11.41 -37.88
C GLN A 54 4.97 -11.19 -36.73
N ALA A 55 4.75 -11.83 -35.56
CA ALA A 55 5.71 -11.87 -34.45
C ALA A 55 6.91 -12.82 -34.70
N ASP A 56 6.71 -13.95 -35.37
CA ASP A 56 7.82 -14.87 -35.69
C ASP A 56 8.66 -14.38 -36.90
N SER A 57 8.05 -13.70 -37.88
CA SER A 57 8.81 -13.09 -38.98
C SER A 57 9.60 -11.85 -38.55
N SER A 58 9.10 -11.09 -37.58
CA SER A 58 9.85 -10.00 -36.93
C SER A 58 10.94 -10.50 -35.99
N ARG A 59 10.76 -11.64 -35.29
CA ARG A 59 11.84 -12.29 -34.52
C ARG A 59 13.01 -12.76 -35.39
N LEU A 60 12.73 -13.25 -36.60
CA LEU A 60 13.77 -13.68 -37.55
C LEU A 60 14.45 -12.47 -38.22
N ALA A 61 13.69 -11.42 -38.57
CA ALA A 61 14.24 -10.22 -39.19
C ALA A 61 15.05 -9.31 -38.23
N VAL A 62 14.77 -9.34 -36.92
CA VAL A 62 15.50 -8.54 -35.92
C VAL A 62 16.82 -9.20 -35.50
N SER A 63 16.98 -10.52 -35.69
CA SER A 63 18.24 -11.20 -35.38
C SER A 63 19.41 -10.83 -36.31
N GLU A 64 19.14 -10.26 -37.48
CA GLU A 64 20.17 -9.89 -38.46
C GLU A 64 20.61 -8.41 -38.41
N GLN A 65 20.10 -7.59 -37.49
CA GLN A 65 20.39 -6.14 -37.49
C GLN A 65 20.98 -5.52 -36.22
N GLN A 66 21.50 -6.31 -35.29
CA GLN A 66 22.49 -5.82 -34.32
C GLN A 66 23.90 -6.08 -34.86
N LYS A 67 24.34 -5.24 -35.81
CA LYS A 67 25.78 -5.07 -36.05
C LYS A 67 26.41 -4.63 -34.73
N ASP A 68 27.54 -5.22 -34.40
CA ASP A 68 28.38 -4.93 -33.23
C ASP A 68 28.81 -3.45 -33.29
N VAL A 69 27.97 -2.54 -32.76
CA VAL A 69 28.30 -1.12 -32.67
C VAL A 69 29.23 -0.96 -31.48
N PRO A 70 30.48 -0.49 -31.66
CA PRO A 70 31.39 -0.27 -30.55
C PRO A 70 30.77 0.71 -29.56
N MET A 71 30.57 0.25 -28.32
CA MET A 71 30.01 1.02 -27.20
C MET A 71 30.97 2.04 -26.59
N GLU A 72 32.05 2.36 -27.31
CA GLU A 72 33.13 3.23 -26.82
C GLU A 72 32.64 4.64 -26.49
N GLY A 73 31.57 5.13 -27.13
CA GLY A 73 31.05 6.49 -26.92
C GLY A 73 30.57 6.75 -25.49
N CYS A 74 29.64 5.94 -24.99
CA CYS A 74 29.06 6.10 -23.65
C CYS A 74 30.12 5.91 -22.54
N MET A 75 31.00 4.92 -22.71
CA MET A 75 32.02 4.57 -21.70
C MET A 75 33.12 5.63 -21.54
N LYS A 76 33.30 6.54 -22.52
CA LYS A 76 34.22 7.68 -22.38
C LYS A 76 33.78 8.66 -21.28
N CYS A 77 32.48 8.77 -21.03
CA CYS A 77 31.93 9.63 -19.98
C CYS A 77 31.56 8.81 -18.73
N HIS A 78 30.87 7.69 -18.91
CA HIS A 78 30.32 6.85 -17.84
C HIS A 78 31.29 5.74 -17.40
N ASN A 79 32.55 6.10 -17.17
CA ASN A 79 33.55 5.13 -16.74
C ASN A 79 33.23 4.57 -15.35
N ASN A 80 33.48 3.27 -15.14
CA ASN A 80 33.19 2.52 -13.90
C ASN A 80 31.70 2.43 -13.50
N ILE A 81 30.76 2.74 -14.39
CA ILE A 81 29.33 2.52 -14.11
C ILE A 81 29.06 1.03 -13.83
N GLU A 82 28.15 0.75 -12.89
CA GLU A 82 27.81 -0.62 -12.52
C GLU A 82 27.03 -1.36 -13.63
N PRO A 83 27.14 -2.70 -13.70
CA PRO A 83 26.24 -3.50 -14.50
C PRO A 83 24.83 -3.47 -13.91
N MET A 84 23.82 -3.18 -14.75
CA MET A 84 22.41 -3.20 -14.34
C MET A 84 21.98 -4.58 -13.89
N HIS A 85 22.26 -5.62 -14.69
CA HIS A 85 22.15 -7.00 -14.25
C HIS A 85 23.49 -7.45 -13.65
N LYS A 86 23.49 -7.70 -12.34
CA LYS A 86 24.67 -8.18 -11.61
C LYS A 86 25.00 -9.65 -11.91
N TYR A 87 24.00 -10.46 -12.25
CA TYR A 87 24.15 -11.91 -12.40
C TYR A 87 23.77 -12.35 -13.80
N ASN A 88 24.54 -13.27 -14.37
CA ASN A 88 24.16 -13.95 -15.61
C ASN A 88 23.25 -15.17 -15.34
N ALA A 89 22.90 -15.91 -16.39
CA ALA A 89 22.06 -17.10 -16.29
C ALA A 89 22.68 -18.21 -15.40
N THR A 90 24.00 -18.43 -15.52
CA THR A 90 24.76 -19.43 -14.76
C THR A 90 25.00 -19.03 -13.30
N GLY A 91 24.90 -17.74 -12.98
CA GLY A 91 25.08 -17.19 -11.63
C GLY A 91 26.43 -16.53 -11.38
N ASP A 92 27.24 -16.33 -12.42
CA ASP A 92 28.48 -15.56 -12.31
C ASP A 92 28.16 -14.11 -11.95
N VAL A 93 29.00 -13.54 -11.11
CA VAL A 93 28.84 -12.20 -10.55
C VAL A 93 29.67 -11.21 -11.34
N PHE A 94 29.04 -10.11 -11.77
CA PHE A 94 29.68 -9.02 -12.47
C PHE A 94 29.61 -7.78 -11.57
N ASP A 95 30.77 -7.32 -11.10
CA ASP A 95 30.87 -6.05 -10.35
C ASP A 95 31.20 -4.86 -11.24
N VAL A 96 31.67 -5.12 -12.47
CA VAL A 96 31.92 -4.12 -13.53
C VAL A 96 31.37 -4.64 -14.87
N LEU A 97 31.10 -3.73 -15.80
CA LEU A 97 30.75 -4.07 -17.18
C LEU A 97 31.92 -4.83 -17.85
N LYS A 98 31.59 -5.82 -18.70
CA LYS A 98 32.57 -6.51 -19.56
C LYS A 98 32.33 -6.09 -20.99
N GLU A 99 33.34 -5.47 -21.62
CA GLU A 99 33.22 -4.94 -22.99
C GLU A 99 32.03 -3.98 -23.14
N GLY A 100 31.77 -3.19 -22.09
CA GLY A 100 30.62 -2.28 -22.00
C GLY A 100 29.27 -2.95 -21.72
N LYS A 101 29.18 -4.28 -21.69
CA LYS A 101 27.93 -5.02 -21.52
C LYS A 101 27.72 -5.50 -20.08
N ASP A 102 26.46 -5.59 -19.67
CA ASP A 102 26.08 -6.13 -18.36
C ASP A 102 26.12 -7.68 -18.33
N ALA A 103 25.75 -8.30 -17.19
CA ALA A 103 25.82 -9.75 -17.06
C ALA A 103 24.83 -10.53 -17.96
N GLN A 104 23.84 -9.85 -18.56
CA GLN A 104 22.95 -10.43 -19.56
C GLN A 104 23.40 -10.11 -21.01
N GLY A 105 24.55 -9.45 -21.17
CA GLY A 105 25.08 -9.05 -22.48
C GLY A 105 24.41 -7.81 -23.04
N LEU A 106 23.64 -7.06 -22.24
CA LEU A 106 22.91 -5.88 -22.69
C LEU A 106 23.82 -4.65 -22.67
N SER A 107 23.65 -3.81 -23.69
CA SER A 107 24.32 -2.51 -23.86
C SER A 107 23.50 -1.37 -23.26
N CYS A 108 24.12 -0.21 -23.00
CA CYS A 108 23.40 0.96 -22.46
C CYS A 108 22.22 1.36 -23.36
N THR A 109 22.45 1.40 -24.67
CA THR A 109 21.45 1.82 -25.65
C THR A 109 20.40 0.75 -25.95
N ALA A 110 20.64 -0.52 -25.59
CA ALA A 110 19.60 -1.56 -25.63
C ALA A 110 18.45 -1.21 -24.69
N CYS A 111 18.75 -0.69 -23.50
CA CYS A 111 17.72 -0.22 -22.57
C CYS A 111 17.29 1.22 -22.86
N HIS A 112 18.24 2.15 -22.94
CA HIS A 112 17.97 3.59 -22.92
C HIS A 112 17.76 4.22 -24.32
N GLY A 113 18.11 3.53 -25.41
CA GLY A 113 18.20 4.17 -26.72
C GLY A 113 19.37 5.16 -26.80
N GLY A 114 19.22 6.25 -27.56
CA GLY A 114 20.29 7.24 -27.77
C GLY A 114 21.31 6.81 -28.82
N ASN A 115 22.42 7.55 -28.93
CA ASN A 115 23.46 7.29 -29.93
C ASN A 115 24.76 6.74 -29.27
N PRO A 116 25.07 5.44 -29.43
CA PRO A 116 26.24 4.82 -28.79
C PRO A 116 27.58 5.23 -29.39
N ALA A 117 27.60 5.76 -30.62
CA ALA A 117 28.82 6.17 -31.32
C ALA A 117 29.24 7.61 -30.98
N ALA A 118 28.32 8.42 -30.43
CA ALA A 118 28.61 9.78 -30.04
C ALA A 118 29.51 9.83 -28.79
N THR A 119 30.38 10.83 -28.74
CA THR A 119 31.35 11.02 -27.65
C THR A 119 31.11 12.31 -26.85
N THR A 120 30.05 13.04 -27.20
CA THR A 120 29.58 14.22 -26.47
C THR A 120 28.23 13.91 -25.83
N GLN A 121 27.96 14.49 -24.66
CA GLN A 121 26.68 14.31 -23.96
C GLN A 121 25.49 14.71 -24.86
N LYS A 122 25.61 15.86 -25.55
CA LYS A 122 24.53 16.43 -26.38
C LYS A 122 24.13 15.51 -27.53
N ASP A 123 25.09 14.87 -28.19
CA ASP A 123 24.84 14.03 -29.36
C ASP A 123 24.50 12.58 -28.97
N ALA A 124 24.96 12.13 -27.80
CA ALA A 124 24.66 10.80 -27.26
C ALA A 124 23.26 10.73 -26.61
N HIS A 125 22.92 11.73 -25.79
CA HIS A 125 21.70 11.74 -24.99
C HIS A 125 20.47 12.16 -25.80
N VAL A 126 19.37 11.45 -25.57
CA VAL A 126 18.07 11.93 -26.04
C VAL A 126 17.72 13.18 -25.24
N GLN A 127 17.46 14.29 -25.93
CA GLN A 127 17.10 15.55 -25.27
C GLN A 127 15.64 15.51 -24.75
N PRO A 128 15.21 16.35 -23.79
CA PRO A 128 13.79 16.48 -23.47
C PRO A 128 13.05 17.33 -24.50
N LYS A 129 11.72 17.20 -24.61
CA LYS A 129 10.85 18.13 -25.37
C LYS A 129 10.63 19.42 -24.60
N PHE A 130 10.64 19.33 -23.27
CA PHE A 130 10.42 20.46 -22.36
C PHE A 130 11.63 20.74 -21.46
N PRO A 131 12.79 21.16 -22.00
CA PRO A 131 14.03 21.32 -21.22
C PRO A 131 13.88 22.25 -20.01
N LYS A 132 13.04 23.30 -20.12
CA LYS A 132 12.76 24.20 -18.99
C LYS A 132 11.99 23.51 -17.86
N GLU A 133 11.00 22.67 -18.19
CA GLU A 133 10.18 21.94 -17.20
C GLU A 133 10.99 20.82 -16.52
N TRP A 134 11.97 20.25 -17.23
CA TRP A 134 12.98 19.33 -16.67
C TRP A 134 14.10 20.01 -15.89
N ASN A 135 14.01 21.33 -15.65
CA ASN A 135 15.02 22.15 -14.95
C ASN A 135 16.43 22.11 -15.58
N CYS A 136 16.53 21.91 -16.89
CA CYS A 136 17.80 21.97 -17.60
C CYS A 136 18.32 23.42 -17.62
N LYS A 137 19.61 23.62 -17.33
CA LYS A 137 20.26 24.93 -17.28
C LYS A 137 21.15 25.09 -18.50
N ASN A 138 21.01 26.18 -19.26
CA ASN A 138 21.79 26.45 -20.47
C ASN A 138 21.76 25.31 -21.53
N GLY A 139 20.68 24.52 -21.54
CA GLY A 139 20.55 23.36 -22.43
C GLY A 139 21.14 22.05 -21.89
N GLU A 140 21.70 22.06 -20.68
CA GLU A 140 22.24 20.88 -20.00
C GLU A 140 21.28 20.43 -18.88
N CYS A 141 20.89 19.15 -18.93
CA CYS A 141 20.06 18.53 -17.92
C CYS A 141 20.95 17.75 -16.94
N SER A 142 20.69 17.87 -15.64
CA SER A 142 21.34 17.02 -14.63
C SER A 142 20.87 15.57 -14.78
N SER A 143 21.68 14.61 -14.33
CA SER A 143 21.33 13.19 -14.32
C SER A 143 20.37 12.79 -13.20
N ARG A 144 20.08 13.69 -12.25
CA ARG A 144 19.12 13.42 -11.17
C ARG A 144 17.71 13.31 -11.71
N ASN A 145 16.87 12.56 -11.00
CA ASN A 145 15.42 12.74 -11.13
C ASN A 145 15.06 14.11 -10.54
N PRO A 146 14.54 15.06 -11.35
CA PRO A 146 14.20 16.36 -10.82
C PRO A 146 12.97 16.27 -9.93
N GLU A 147 12.87 17.20 -9.00
CA GLU A 147 11.70 17.32 -8.13
C GLU A 147 10.43 17.49 -8.95
N ARG A 148 9.45 16.62 -8.68
CA ARG A 148 8.05 16.78 -9.08
C ARG A 148 7.82 16.86 -10.60
N THR A 149 8.51 16.01 -11.35
CA THR A 149 8.32 15.84 -12.80
C THR A 149 7.31 14.75 -13.16
N ASN A 150 6.53 14.28 -12.20
CA ASN A 150 5.62 13.14 -12.29
C ASN A 150 4.75 13.16 -13.57
N THR A 151 3.88 14.16 -13.74
CA THR A 151 2.97 14.26 -14.89
C THR A 151 3.66 14.77 -16.16
N LEU A 152 4.88 15.31 -16.05
CA LEU A 152 5.67 15.73 -17.21
C LEU A 152 6.01 14.54 -18.10
N LEU A 153 6.22 13.38 -17.48
CA LEU A 153 6.40 12.11 -18.18
C LEU A 153 5.29 11.85 -19.21
N ALA A 154 4.02 12.03 -18.86
CA ALA A 154 2.88 11.79 -19.76
C ALA A 154 2.85 12.72 -20.98
N ARG A 155 3.51 13.87 -20.93
CA ARG A 155 3.56 14.85 -22.04
C ARG A 155 4.80 14.70 -22.92
N GLU A 156 5.80 13.97 -22.42
CA GLU A 156 7.12 13.85 -22.99
C GLU A 156 7.17 12.78 -24.09
N ARG A 157 8.19 12.85 -24.96
CA ARG A 157 8.37 11.86 -26.03
C ARG A 157 8.82 10.52 -25.48
N SER A 158 8.34 9.42 -26.06
CA SER A 158 8.63 8.06 -25.61
C SER A 158 10.13 7.76 -25.64
N GLU A 159 10.89 8.32 -26.58
CA GLU A 159 12.34 8.15 -26.65
C GLU A 159 13.05 8.75 -25.44
N PHE A 160 12.59 9.91 -24.96
CA PHE A 160 13.17 10.55 -23.78
C PHE A 160 12.74 9.85 -22.51
N VAL A 161 11.47 9.42 -22.43
CA VAL A 161 10.95 8.61 -21.32
C VAL A 161 11.78 7.33 -21.17
N ARG A 162 11.99 6.60 -22.27
CA ARG A 162 12.87 5.41 -22.31
C ARG A 162 14.29 5.75 -21.91
N PHE A 163 14.81 6.88 -22.37
CA PHE A 163 16.17 7.31 -22.07
C PHE A 163 16.39 7.58 -20.58
N ILE A 164 15.46 8.22 -19.87
CA ILE A 164 15.63 8.51 -18.44
C ILE A 164 15.14 7.37 -17.53
N ASN A 165 14.15 6.59 -17.98
CA ASN A 165 13.60 5.48 -17.22
C ASN A 165 13.09 4.37 -18.17
N PRO A 166 13.93 3.39 -18.53
CA PRO A 166 13.50 2.28 -19.37
C PRO A 166 12.50 1.35 -18.65
N GLY A 167 12.32 1.47 -17.33
CA GLY A 167 11.35 0.67 -16.56
C GLY A 167 9.94 1.26 -16.51
N ASP A 168 9.69 2.40 -17.15
CA ASP A 168 8.38 3.06 -17.16
C ASP A 168 7.35 2.30 -18.00
N PHE A 169 6.13 2.12 -17.49
CA PHE A 169 5.10 1.29 -18.14
C PHE A 169 4.71 1.73 -19.55
N ARG A 170 4.96 2.97 -19.94
CA ARG A 170 4.65 3.48 -21.29
C ARG A 170 5.65 3.00 -22.35
N VAL A 171 6.85 2.62 -21.93
CA VAL A 171 7.96 2.21 -22.83
C VAL A 171 8.55 0.85 -22.49
N VAL A 172 8.21 0.27 -21.33
CA VAL A 172 8.81 -0.96 -20.80
C VAL A 172 8.68 -2.15 -21.75
N ALA A 173 7.65 -2.19 -22.61
CA ALA A 173 7.49 -3.23 -23.61
C ALA A 173 8.64 -3.28 -24.62
N GLN A 174 9.30 -2.14 -24.87
CA GLN A 174 10.42 -1.96 -25.81
C GLN A 174 11.80 -2.07 -25.13
N SER A 175 11.83 -2.37 -23.83
CA SER A 175 13.04 -2.46 -23.03
C SER A 175 13.04 -3.75 -22.21
N CYS A 176 12.48 -3.75 -21.00
CA CYS A 176 12.45 -4.92 -20.12
C CYS A 176 11.51 -6.01 -20.66
N GLY A 177 10.44 -5.62 -21.33
CA GLY A 177 9.36 -6.49 -21.81
C GLY A 177 9.76 -7.48 -22.90
N GLU A 178 10.92 -7.30 -23.54
CA GLU A 178 11.48 -8.28 -24.48
C GLU A 178 11.84 -9.60 -23.80
N CYS A 179 12.27 -9.53 -22.53
CA CYS A 179 12.61 -10.70 -21.70
C CYS A 179 11.58 -10.96 -20.58
N HIS A 180 10.90 -9.91 -20.09
CA HIS A 180 10.01 -9.92 -18.92
C HIS A 180 8.55 -9.60 -19.29
N THR A 181 8.03 -10.19 -20.37
CA THR A 181 6.69 -9.87 -20.89
C THR A 181 5.58 -10.13 -19.85
N ASP A 182 5.66 -11.23 -19.10
CA ASP A 182 4.66 -11.61 -18.09
C ASP A 182 4.62 -10.61 -16.92
N GLU A 183 5.79 -10.24 -16.39
CA GLU A 183 5.92 -9.25 -15.30
C GLU A 183 5.36 -7.90 -15.73
N ASN A 184 5.69 -7.48 -16.96
CA ASN A 184 5.21 -6.22 -17.51
C ASN A 184 3.67 -6.20 -17.58
N GLN A 185 3.07 -7.24 -18.17
CA GLN A 185 1.60 -7.33 -18.33
C GLN A 185 0.87 -7.34 -16.99
N LYS A 186 1.43 -8.00 -15.97
CA LYS A 186 0.84 -8.07 -14.64
C LYS A 186 1.03 -6.77 -13.86
N SER A 187 2.26 -6.24 -13.82
CA SER A 187 2.61 -5.09 -12.99
C SER A 187 1.93 -3.80 -13.45
N SER A 188 1.83 -3.58 -14.76
CA SER A 188 1.10 -2.44 -15.34
C SER A 188 -0.41 -2.45 -15.06
N ARG A 189 -0.96 -3.59 -14.64
CA ARG A 189 -2.37 -3.78 -14.27
C ARG A 189 -2.58 -4.00 -12.76
N SER A 190 -1.51 -3.93 -11.97
CA SER A 190 -1.57 -4.14 -10.52
C SER A 190 -2.22 -2.97 -9.78
N MET A 191 -2.69 -3.20 -8.55
CA MET A 191 -3.23 -2.12 -7.71
C MET A 191 -2.20 -1.04 -7.37
N MET A 192 -0.91 -1.34 -7.39
CA MET A 192 0.15 -0.33 -7.22
C MET A 192 0.29 0.59 -8.45
N ALA A 193 -0.08 0.10 -9.63
CA ALA A 193 -0.18 0.93 -10.83
C ALA A 193 -1.45 1.78 -10.81
N HIS A 194 -2.62 1.20 -10.53
CA HIS A 194 -3.88 1.90 -10.73
C HIS A 194 -4.51 2.56 -9.50
N GLY A 195 -4.07 2.24 -8.27
CA GLY A 195 -4.50 2.92 -7.03
C GLY A 195 -5.99 2.86 -6.70
N ALA A 196 -6.75 2.01 -7.40
CA ALA A 196 -8.20 2.10 -7.50
C ALA A 196 -8.88 1.88 -6.13
N MET A 197 -8.35 0.99 -5.29
CA MET A 197 -8.90 0.69 -3.96
C MET A 197 -9.11 1.93 -3.09
N LEU A 198 -8.18 2.90 -3.13
CA LEU A 198 -8.35 4.14 -2.36
C LEU A 198 -9.43 5.03 -2.98
N TRP A 199 -9.39 5.20 -4.31
CA TRP A 199 -10.32 6.07 -5.01
C TRP A 199 -11.76 5.58 -4.87
N GLY A 200 -11.98 4.26 -4.98
CA GLY A 200 -13.26 3.62 -4.71
C GLY A 200 -13.74 3.90 -3.29
N ALA A 201 -12.91 3.60 -2.28
CA ALA A 201 -13.28 3.82 -0.88
C ALA A 201 -13.57 5.31 -0.57
N ALA A 202 -12.73 6.22 -1.06
CA ALA A 202 -12.88 7.65 -0.83
C ALA A 202 -14.14 8.21 -1.51
N LEU A 203 -14.42 7.84 -2.76
CA LEU A 203 -15.60 8.34 -3.48
C LEU A 203 -16.89 7.74 -2.93
N TYR A 204 -16.93 6.43 -2.68
CA TYR A 204 -18.12 5.75 -2.19
C TYR A 204 -18.51 6.21 -0.79
N ASN A 205 -17.58 6.13 0.17
CA ASN A 205 -17.86 6.47 1.57
C ASN A 205 -18.33 7.92 1.73
N ASN A 206 -17.88 8.83 0.85
CA ASN A 206 -18.16 10.26 0.97
C ASN A 206 -19.21 10.77 -0.03
N GLY A 207 -19.90 9.87 -0.73
CA GLY A 207 -21.00 10.20 -1.63
C GLY A 207 -20.58 10.84 -2.96
N GLY A 208 -19.30 10.80 -3.32
CA GLY A 208 -18.79 11.25 -4.62
C GLY A 208 -19.10 10.26 -5.75
N TYR A 209 -19.32 8.99 -5.44
CA TYR A 209 -19.77 7.99 -6.40
C TYR A 209 -20.71 6.97 -5.74
N SER A 210 -21.75 6.55 -6.45
CA SER A 210 -22.84 5.77 -5.86
C SER A 210 -22.65 4.25 -5.88
N ILE A 211 -21.49 3.77 -6.35
CA ILE A 211 -21.19 2.34 -6.47
C ILE A 211 -20.03 2.02 -5.55
N LYS A 212 -20.22 0.98 -4.72
CA LYS A 212 -19.20 0.49 -3.79
C LYS A 212 -18.02 -0.18 -4.49
N ASP A 213 -18.32 -0.96 -5.52
CA ASP A 213 -17.29 -1.56 -6.35
C ASP A 213 -16.52 -0.48 -7.10
N THR A 214 -15.21 -0.59 -7.01
CA THR A 214 -14.30 0.43 -7.47
C THR A 214 -14.42 0.62 -8.97
N ARG A 215 -14.65 1.87 -9.37
CA ARG A 215 -14.92 2.23 -10.76
C ARG A 215 -13.74 2.88 -11.48
N PHE A 216 -12.87 3.54 -10.73
CA PHE A 216 -11.85 4.42 -11.28
C PHE A 216 -10.47 3.96 -10.88
N GLY A 217 -9.52 4.05 -11.80
CA GLY A 217 -8.12 3.74 -11.57
C GLY A 217 -7.21 4.52 -12.53
N GLU A 218 -5.92 4.54 -12.22
CA GLU A 218 -4.90 5.25 -12.99
C GLU A 218 -4.20 4.32 -13.98
N SER A 219 -4.13 4.71 -15.25
CA SER A 219 -3.34 4.01 -16.27
C SER A 219 -3.12 4.89 -17.48
N TYR A 220 -1.98 4.75 -18.15
CA TYR A 220 -1.59 5.57 -19.30
C TYR A 220 -1.12 4.71 -20.47
N ASN A 221 -1.50 5.08 -21.69
CA ASN A 221 -1.02 4.42 -22.91
C ASN A 221 0.41 4.89 -23.26
N ALA A 222 1.00 4.35 -24.32
CA ALA A 222 2.36 4.72 -24.77
C ALA A 222 2.50 6.22 -25.15
N ALA A 223 1.41 6.89 -25.54
CA ALA A 223 1.38 8.32 -25.82
C ALA A 223 1.23 9.19 -24.55
N GLY A 224 1.01 8.57 -23.39
CA GLY A 224 0.77 9.24 -22.12
C GLY A 224 -0.69 9.64 -21.89
N ASP A 225 -1.63 9.21 -22.72
CA ASP A 225 -3.04 9.49 -22.50
C ASP A 225 -3.63 8.54 -21.45
N PRO A 226 -4.52 9.02 -20.56
CA PRO A 226 -5.25 8.16 -19.64
C PRO A 226 -6.05 7.08 -20.39
N GLN A 227 -6.00 5.84 -19.93
CA GLN A 227 -6.70 4.71 -20.56
C GLN A 227 -7.52 3.88 -19.57
N ALA A 228 -8.60 3.27 -20.08
CA ALA A 228 -9.37 2.31 -19.33
C ALA A 228 -8.68 0.94 -19.32
N LEU A 229 -8.82 0.21 -18.21
CA LEU A 229 -8.34 -1.16 -18.08
C LEU A 229 -9.53 -2.11 -18.13
N PHE A 230 -9.47 -3.11 -19.00
CA PHE A 230 -10.50 -4.14 -19.11
C PHE A 230 -9.97 -5.50 -18.65
N GLN A 231 -10.77 -6.24 -17.89
CA GLN A 231 -10.45 -7.59 -17.49
C GLN A 231 -10.85 -8.57 -18.60
N ILE A 232 -9.86 -9.34 -19.08
CA ILE A 232 -10.06 -10.33 -20.13
C ILE A 232 -9.53 -11.69 -19.63
N PRO A 233 -10.37 -12.74 -19.59
CA PRO A 233 -11.81 -12.73 -19.83
C PRO A 233 -12.57 -11.91 -18.76
N SER A 234 -13.77 -11.42 -19.09
CA SER A 234 -14.63 -10.75 -18.11
C SER A 234 -14.90 -11.67 -16.91
N PRO A 235 -14.90 -11.14 -15.67
CA PRO A 235 -15.19 -11.93 -14.49
C PRO A 235 -16.64 -12.43 -14.52
N THR A 236 -16.89 -13.55 -13.86
CA THR A 236 -18.24 -14.03 -13.57
C THR A 236 -18.83 -13.27 -12.38
N ARG A 237 -20.16 -13.25 -12.24
CA ARG A 237 -20.83 -12.66 -11.05
C ARG A 237 -20.32 -13.23 -9.72
N GLN A 238 -19.95 -14.51 -9.70
CA GLN A 238 -19.41 -15.14 -8.50
C GLN A 238 -18.04 -14.57 -8.13
N GLN A 239 -17.17 -14.38 -9.12
CA GLN A 239 -15.85 -13.78 -8.92
C GLN A 239 -15.94 -12.31 -8.49
N GLU A 240 -16.86 -11.54 -9.09
CA GLU A 240 -17.12 -10.17 -8.65
C GLU A 240 -17.58 -10.13 -7.19
N ALA A 241 -18.56 -10.96 -6.83
CA ALA A 241 -19.17 -10.94 -5.50
C ALA A 241 -18.28 -11.53 -4.38
N PHE A 242 -17.48 -12.55 -4.67
CA PHE A 242 -16.79 -13.34 -3.65
C PHE A 242 -15.26 -13.40 -3.80
N GLU A 243 -14.71 -13.01 -4.95
CA GLU A 243 -13.26 -12.96 -5.16
C GLU A 243 -12.75 -11.52 -5.35
N GLY A 244 -13.66 -10.54 -5.39
CA GLY A 244 -13.33 -9.12 -5.51
C GLY A 244 -12.75 -8.75 -6.88
N PHE A 245 -13.09 -9.50 -7.93
CA PHE A 245 -12.61 -9.19 -9.29
C PHE A 245 -13.43 -8.03 -9.88
N LEU A 246 -12.76 -7.15 -10.62
CA LEU A 246 -13.38 -6.04 -11.33
C LEU A 246 -13.43 -6.33 -12.84
N PRO A 247 -14.53 -6.03 -13.52
CA PRO A 247 -14.61 -6.20 -14.97
C PRO A 247 -13.81 -5.14 -15.72
N TYR A 248 -13.71 -3.91 -15.18
CA TYR A 248 -12.92 -2.82 -15.76
C TYR A 248 -12.75 -1.65 -14.79
N LEU A 249 -11.79 -0.79 -15.11
CA LEU A 249 -11.53 0.49 -14.47
C LEU A 249 -11.49 1.59 -15.53
N ASN A 250 -12.15 2.72 -15.26
CA ASN A 250 -12.07 3.92 -16.10
C ASN A 250 -11.03 4.90 -15.54
N PRO A 251 -10.44 5.77 -16.39
CA PRO A 251 -9.73 6.94 -15.90
C PRO A 251 -10.62 7.78 -14.98
N LEU A 252 -10.03 8.33 -13.92
CA LEU A 252 -10.74 9.26 -13.04
C LEU A 252 -11.12 10.53 -13.83
N PRO A 253 -12.40 10.91 -13.90
CA PRO A 253 -12.80 12.12 -14.61
C PRO A 253 -12.19 13.35 -13.94
N ARG A 254 -11.87 14.37 -14.74
CA ARG A 254 -11.40 15.66 -14.24
C ARG A 254 -12.39 16.25 -13.22
N TRP A 255 -11.89 16.82 -12.12
CA TRP A 255 -12.73 17.37 -11.07
C TRP A 255 -13.65 18.49 -11.61
N GLU A 256 -13.23 19.23 -12.64
CA GLU A 256 -13.99 20.31 -13.27
C GLU A 256 -15.31 19.85 -13.88
N ILE A 257 -15.39 18.59 -14.29
CA ILE A 257 -16.60 17.98 -14.88
C ILE A 257 -17.28 17.00 -13.92
N SER A 258 -16.70 16.80 -12.72
CA SER A 258 -17.31 15.97 -11.69
C SER A 258 -18.58 16.64 -11.16
N GLN A 259 -19.58 15.82 -10.85
CA GLN A 259 -20.81 16.28 -10.22
C GLN A 259 -20.76 15.95 -8.73
N PRO A 260 -21.00 16.92 -7.81
CA PRO A 260 -20.97 16.65 -6.39
C PRO A 260 -22.15 15.77 -6.00
N GLY A 261 -21.89 14.48 -5.74
CA GLY A 261 -22.94 13.56 -5.32
C GLY A 261 -23.42 13.81 -3.89
N ASN A 262 -22.58 14.45 -3.07
CA ASN A 262 -22.91 14.78 -1.69
C ASN A 262 -23.72 16.08 -1.58
N ILE A 263 -25.00 15.97 -1.20
CA ILE A 263 -25.89 17.10 -0.96
C ILE A 263 -25.60 17.67 0.44
N LEU A 264 -24.52 18.44 0.56
CA LEU A 264 -24.28 19.24 1.76
C LEU A 264 -25.42 20.25 1.91
N ARG A 265 -26.22 20.09 2.96
CA ARG A 265 -27.30 21.02 3.30
C ARG A 265 -26.66 22.30 3.82
N VAL A 266 -26.40 23.25 2.93
CA VAL A 266 -26.10 24.62 3.35
C VAL A 266 -27.40 25.18 3.91
N PHE A 267 -27.47 25.42 5.22
CA PHE A 267 -28.55 26.19 5.83
C PHE A 267 -28.35 27.66 5.42
N GLU A 268 -28.72 27.99 4.20
CA GLU A 268 -28.64 29.35 3.68
C GLU A 268 -29.76 30.19 4.32
N ARG A 269 -29.45 31.41 4.76
CA ARG A 269 -30.49 32.39 5.16
C ARG A 269 -31.40 32.63 3.96
N GLY A 270 -32.71 32.62 4.16
CA GLY A 270 -33.69 32.88 3.08
C GLY A 270 -33.48 34.27 2.47
N GLY A 271 -33.44 34.36 1.13
CA GLY A 271 -33.24 35.62 0.38
C GLY A 271 -34.40 35.97 -0.56
N LYS A 272 -34.35 37.16 -1.21
CA LYS A 272 -35.44 37.82 -1.99
C LYS A 272 -35.87 37.14 -3.32
N ARG A 273 -35.91 37.80 -4.50
CA ARG A 273 -36.22 37.21 -5.84
C ARG A 273 -34.92 36.73 -6.53
N ARG A 274 -34.96 35.69 -7.39
CA ARG A 274 -33.74 35.12 -8.01
C ARG A 274 -33.28 35.96 -9.22
N LEU A 275 -31.97 35.98 -9.44
CA LEU A 275 -31.36 36.44 -10.68
C LEU A 275 -31.64 35.45 -11.81
N GLU A 276 -31.99 35.98 -12.98
CA GLU A 276 -32.14 35.22 -14.21
C GLU A 276 -30.99 35.59 -15.15
N VAL A 277 -30.47 34.61 -15.91
CA VAL A 277 -29.41 34.87 -16.88
C VAL A 277 -29.93 35.90 -17.89
N GLY A 278 -29.27 37.07 -17.97
CA GLY A 278 -29.70 38.21 -18.79
C GLY A 278 -30.48 39.30 -18.03
N LEU A 279 -30.74 39.14 -16.74
CA LEU A 279 -31.44 40.10 -15.88
C LEU A 279 -30.71 40.27 -14.53
N PRO A 280 -29.62 41.06 -14.48
CA PRO A 280 -28.89 41.31 -13.24
C PRO A 280 -29.70 42.18 -12.28
N ASP A 281 -29.63 41.88 -10.98
CA ASP A 281 -30.14 42.74 -9.91
C ASP A 281 -29.11 43.84 -9.69
N LYS A 282 -29.54 45.09 -9.87
CA LYS A 282 -28.67 46.26 -9.76
C LYS A 282 -28.33 46.59 -8.30
N GLU A 283 -29.09 46.04 -7.34
CA GLU A 283 -28.90 46.27 -5.91
C GLU A 283 -28.08 45.17 -5.23
N GLU A 284 -27.67 44.13 -5.96
CA GLU A 284 -26.83 43.06 -5.41
C GLU A 284 -25.39 43.57 -5.22
N GLU A 285 -24.87 43.44 -3.99
CA GLU A 285 -23.48 43.75 -3.70
C GLU A 285 -22.55 42.76 -4.42
N GLY A 286 -21.60 43.28 -5.20
CA GLY A 286 -20.66 42.46 -5.95
C GLY A 286 -19.92 41.45 -5.07
N GLY A 287 -20.14 40.16 -5.32
CA GLY A 287 -19.54 39.08 -4.54
C GLY A 287 -20.27 38.72 -3.25
N LYS A 288 -21.32 39.43 -2.87
CA LYS A 288 -22.20 39.08 -1.76
C LYS A 288 -23.61 38.82 -2.28
N PRO A 289 -23.83 37.68 -2.95
CA PRO A 289 -25.16 37.38 -3.45
C PRO A 289 -26.15 37.35 -2.30
N ASP A 290 -27.26 38.09 -2.42
CA ASP A 290 -28.33 38.19 -1.41
C ASP A 290 -29.08 36.84 -1.24
N LYS A 291 -28.58 35.77 -1.88
CA LYS A 291 -29.15 34.44 -1.95
C LYS A 291 -28.09 33.35 -1.93
N GLY A 292 -28.55 32.19 -1.47
CA GLY A 292 -27.88 30.91 -1.60
C GLY A 292 -27.35 30.58 -3.00
N LEU A 293 -26.24 29.84 -3.03
CA LEU A 293 -25.32 29.71 -4.18
C LEU A 293 -25.85 28.89 -5.37
N SER A 294 -27.07 28.34 -5.34
CA SER A 294 -27.53 27.44 -6.39
C SER A 294 -29.03 27.50 -6.69
N PRO A 295 -29.43 27.91 -7.91
CA PRO A 295 -30.73 27.60 -8.46
C PRO A 295 -30.74 26.17 -9.00
N ARG A 296 -30.83 25.16 -8.12
CA ARG A 296 -30.97 23.72 -8.44
C ARG A 296 -30.23 23.23 -9.70
N GLY A 297 -29.01 22.76 -9.52
CA GLY A 297 -28.37 21.84 -10.45
C GLY A 297 -27.02 21.35 -9.93
N LEU A 298 -26.76 20.05 -10.04
CA LEU A 298 -25.41 19.52 -10.06
C LEU A 298 -24.70 20.22 -11.24
N GLY A 299 -23.65 21.02 -10.98
CA GLY A 299 -22.81 21.57 -12.06
C GLY A 299 -22.92 23.07 -12.36
N THR A 300 -23.40 23.91 -11.45
CA THR A 300 -23.15 25.36 -11.57
C THR A 300 -21.71 25.66 -11.13
N GLY A 301 -20.98 26.52 -11.85
CA GLY A 301 -19.52 26.77 -11.72
C GLY A 301 -18.97 27.18 -10.34
N ASN A 302 -19.78 27.12 -9.27
CA ASN A 302 -19.40 27.35 -7.88
C ASN A 302 -19.43 26.07 -7.01
N ARG A 303 -19.88 24.91 -7.52
CA ARG A 303 -19.93 23.65 -6.76
C ARG A 303 -18.99 22.60 -7.37
N THR A 304 -17.87 22.37 -6.70
CA THR A 304 -16.95 21.25 -6.95
C THR A 304 -17.09 20.21 -5.84
N ASP A 305 -16.99 18.93 -6.18
CA ASP A 305 -16.87 17.89 -5.17
C ASP A 305 -15.46 17.94 -4.51
N PRO A 306 -15.35 18.28 -3.23
CA PRO A 306 -14.06 18.38 -2.54
C PRO A 306 -13.33 17.03 -2.45
N VAL A 307 -14.05 15.91 -2.60
CA VAL A 307 -13.46 14.56 -2.60
C VAL A 307 -12.77 14.28 -3.93
N TYR A 308 -13.41 14.57 -5.07
CA TYR A 308 -12.75 14.48 -6.40
C TYR A 308 -11.56 15.43 -6.48
N LEU A 309 -11.74 16.67 -6.04
CA LEU A 309 -10.67 17.66 -6.03
C LEU A 309 -9.52 17.22 -5.11
N GLY A 310 -9.83 16.68 -3.94
CA GLY A 310 -8.87 16.10 -3.02
C GLY A 310 -8.06 15.00 -3.69
N ILE A 311 -8.70 13.93 -4.15
CA ILE A 311 -8.02 12.79 -4.79
C ILE A 311 -7.11 13.22 -5.95
N GLN A 312 -7.44 14.29 -6.68
CA GLN A 312 -6.63 14.76 -7.82
C GLN A 312 -5.52 15.78 -7.47
N LYS A 313 -5.60 16.44 -6.31
CA LYS A 313 -4.70 17.55 -5.97
C LYS A 313 -4.01 17.44 -4.61
N THR A 314 -4.60 16.75 -3.64
CA THR A 314 -3.93 16.45 -2.38
C THR A 314 -3.02 15.26 -2.56
N ARG A 315 -1.86 15.31 -1.90
CA ARG A 315 -0.86 14.23 -1.98
C ARG A 315 -1.27 12.99 -1.17
N LEU A 316 -2.50 12.50 -1.38
CA LEU A 316 -3.13 11.41 -0.62
C LEU A 316 -2.87 10.03 -1.21
N MET A 317 -2.52 9.95 -2.49
CA MET A 317 -2.18 8.72 -3.21
C MET A 317 -1.50 9.10 -4.52
N ASP A 318 -0.33 9.70 -4.42
CA ASP A 318 0.40 10.16 -5.57
C ASP A 318 1.92 10.12 -5.35
N PRO A 319 2.68 9.90 -6.42
CA PRO A 319 2.25 9.30 -7.68
C PRO A 319 2.10 7.78 -7.55
N THR A 320 1.26 7.15 -8.38
CA THR A 320 1.27 5.67 -8.50
C THR A 320 2.54 5.19 -9.22
N LEU A 321 2.69 3.88 -9.45
CA LEU A 321 3.82 3.35 -10.22
C LEU A 321 3.90 3.90 -11.66
N ASN A 322 2.86 4.55 -12.18
CA ASN A 322 2.88 5.16 -13.50
C ASN A 322 3.85 6.36 -13.61
N PHE A 323 4.27 6.96 -12.50
CA PHE A 323 5.08 8.18 -12.51
C PHE A 323 6.24 8.14 -11.53
N LEU A 324 7.24 9.01 -11.77
CA LEU A 324 8.38 9.18 -10.87
C LEU A 324 7.91 9.57 -9.48
N GLY A 325 8.71 9.26 -8.45
CA GLY A 325 8.50 9.83 -7.13
C GLY A 325 8.61 11.35 -7.18
N THR A 326 8.13 12.00 -6.14
CA THR A 326 8.23 13.47 -6.07
C THR A 326 9.66 13.94 -5.86
N ASN A 327 10.50 13.12 -5.22
CA ASN A 327 11.94 13.35 -5.03
C ASN A 327 12.25 14.68 -4.33
N ASP A 328 11.32 15.22 -3.51
CA ASP A 328 11.39 16.57 -2.92
C ASP A 328 11.67 16.61 -1.42
N HIS A 329 11.77 15.45 -0.78
CA HIS A 329 12.10 15.28 0.63
C HIS A 329 13.12 14.16 0.83
N ALA A 330 13.90 14.26 1.91
CA ALA A 330 14.72 13.16 2.38
C ALA A 330 13.82 11.94 2.69
N GLY A 331 14.26 10.76 2.27
CA GLY A 331 13.49 9.53 2.40
C GLY A 331 12.30 9.35 1.46
N ASP A 332 12.14 10.21 0.44
CA ASP A 332 11.06 10.12 -0.57
C ASP A 332 11.61 10.09 -2.01
N TYR A 333 12.66 9.30 -2.22
CA TYR A 333 13.29 9.16 -3.54
C TYR A 333 12.95 7.82 -4.21
N ARG A 334 12.48 7.90 -5.45
CA ARG A 334 12.25 6.74 -6.32
C ARG A 334 12.04 7.15 -7.78
N SER A 335 12.17 6.15 -8.65
CA SER A 335 11.76 6.22 -10.05
C SER A 335 10.28 5.80 -10.24
N ALA A 336 9.91 5.35 -11.45
CA ALA A 336 8.58 4.85 -11.85
C ALA A 336 8.64 3.42 -12.40
N GLY A 337 7.50 2.76 -12.51
CA GLY A 337 7.35 1.42 -13.09
C GLY A 337 8.22 0.39 -12.39
N CYS A 338 8.90 -0.46 -13.17
CA CYS A 338 9.75 -1.52 -12.61
C CYS A 338 10.94 -0.97 -11.80
N THR A 339 11.52 0.17 -12.21
CA THR A 339 12.69 0.75 -11.54
C THR A 339 12.34 1.44 -10.22
N ALA A 340 11.06 1.72 -9.96
CA ALA A 340 10.62 2.30 -8.68
C ALA A 340 10.95 1.40 -7.47
N CYS A 341 11.00 0.08 -7.68
CA CYS A 341 11.35 -0.91 -6.66
C CYS A 341 12.73 -1.52 -6.90
N HIS A 342 13.07 -1.82 -8.16
CA HIS A 342 14.29 -2.58 -8.46
C HIS A 342 15.57 -1.75 -8.50
N VAL A 343 15.48 -0.42 -8.47
CA VAL A 343 16.63 0.48 -8.35
C VAL A 343 16.50 1.26 -7.05
N VAL A 344 17.39 0.96 -6.10
CA VAL A 344 17.25 1.42 -4.70
C VAL A 344 17.86 2.80 -4.49
N TYR A 345 17.14 3.65 -3.74
CA TYR A 345 17.59 4.99 -3.34
C TYR A 345 17.95 5.02 -1.85
N ALA A 346 18.81 5.98 -1.49
CA ALA A 346 19.17 6.26 -0.10
C ALA A 346 18.01 6.99 0.58
N ASN A 347 17.16 6.26 1.30
CA ASN A 347 15.90 6.76 1.86
C ASN A 347 15.79 6.70 3.39
N ASP A 348 16.70 6.05 4.12
CA ASP A 348 16.58 5.91 5.57
C ASP A 348 17.93 5.47 6.19
N THR A 349 18.30 6.07 7.30
CA THR A 349 19.49 5.72 8.10
C THR A 349 19.26 4.54 9.05
N SER A 350 18.02 4.09 9.23
CA SER A 350 17.65 2.96 10.08
C SER A 350 18.04 1.63 9.46
N VAL A 351 18.94 0.90 10.11
CA VAL A 351 19.32 -0.48 9.74
C VAL A 351 18.12 -1.41 9.71
N THR A 352 17.14 -1.22 10.61
CA THR A 352 15.94 -2.06 10.64
C THR A 352 15.07 -1.86 9.39
N ALA A 353 14.98 -0.63 8.88
CA ALA A 353 14.09 -0.30 7.77
C ALA A 353 14.77 -0.45 6.40
N ALA A 354 16.02 0.03 6.28
CA ALA A 354 16.81 0.01 5.05
C ALA A 354 17.75 -1.19 4.94
N GLY A 355 17.93 -1.97 6.00
CA GLY A 355 18.86 -3.09 5.99
C GLY A 355 20.30 -2.64 5.73
N SER A 356 21.03 -3.42 4.93
CA SER A 356 22.38 -3.08 4.47
C SER A 356 22.50 -1.74 3.71
N TYR A 357 21.40 -1.22 3.15
CA TYR A 357 21.40 0.08 2.46
C TYR A 357 21.40 1.29 3.40
N ALA A 358 21.15 1.10 4.70
CA ALA A 358 21.11 2.19 5.70
C ALA A 358 22.40 3.03 5.73
N SER A 359 23.54 2.40 5.39
CA SER A 359 24.84 3.08 5.27
C SER A 359 24.88 4.17 4.19
N ALA A 360 23.94 4.18 3.25
CA ALA A 360 23.80 5.24 2.24
C ALA A 360 23.03 6.48 2.74
N GLY A 361 22.40 6.39 3.90
CA GLY A 361 21.63 7.48 4.50
C GLY A 361 20.28 7.71 3.84
N ASN A 362 19.79 8.95 3.93
CA ASN A 362 18.41 9.34 3.55
C ASN A 362 18.35 10.48 2.50
N LYS A 363 19.49 10.85 1.91
CA LYS A 363 19.61 12.07 1.08
C LYS A 363 19.39 11.86 -0.41
N GLY A 364 19.16 10.62 -0.86
CA GLY A 364 19.09 10.30 -2.28
C GLY A 364 20.37 10.66 -3.06
N GLU A 365 21.53 10.58 -2.39
CA GLU A 365 22.85 10.80 -2.99
C GLU A 365 23.40 9.50 -3.58
N SER A 366 24.12 9.60 -4.69
CA SER A 366 24.68 8.42 -5.35
C SER A 366 25.97 7.93 -4.70
N GLN A 367 26.10 6.61 -4.59
CA GLN A 367 27.34 5.90 -4.28
C GLN A 367 27.88 5.12 -5.48
N SER A 368 27.39 5.41 -6.69
CA SER A 368 27.88 4.79 -7.91
C SER A 368 29.35 5.11 -8.12
N ALA A 369 30.13 4.19 -8.71
CA ALA A 369 31.49 4.46 -9.13
C ALA A 369 31.58 5.29 -10.43
N ASP A 370 30.45 5.55 -11.10
CA ASP A 370 30.39 6.36 -12.32
C ASP A 370 30.94 7.77 -12.11
N THR A 371 31.95 8.14 -12.89
CA THR A 371 32.65 9.42 -12.80
C THR A 371 31.81 10.62 -13.24
N SER A 372 30.75 10.40 -14.04
CA SER A 372 29.87 11.46 -14.54
C SER A 372 28.69 11.77 -13.61
N ILE A 373 28.48 10.98 -12.54
CA ILE A 373 27.35 11.17 -11.62
C ILE A 373 27.79 11.93 -10.36
N PRO A 374 27.19 13.10 -10.05
CA PRO A 374 27.48 13.84 -8.83
C PRO A 374 27.22 13.00 -7.56
N LYS A 375 28.11 13.12 -6.56
CA LYS A 375 28.02 12.36 -5.29
C LYS A 375 27.38 13.14 -4.14
N ASN A 376 27.14 14.44 -4.34
CA ASN A 376 26.60 15.39 -3.36
C ASN A 376 25.34 16.10 -3.89
N GLU A 377 24.62 15.44 -4.79
CA GLU A 377 23.34 15.89 -5.33
C GLU A 377 22.27 14.86 -4.96
N ALA A 378 21.08 15.33 -4.58
CA ALA A 378 19.94 14.46 -4.27
C ALA A 378 19.17 14.06 -5.54
N GLY A 379 18.42 12.96 -5.45
CA GLY A 379 17.60 12.45 -6.56
C GLY A 379 18.32 11.44 -7.45
N HIS A 380 19.38 10.81 -6.96
CA HIS A 380 20.09 9.73 -7.62
C HIS A 380 19.89 8.40 -6.89
N PRO A 381 19.84 7.26 -7.61
CA PRO A 381 19.88 5.97 -6.96
C PRO A 381 21.25 5.74 -6.30
N ILE A 382 21.29 4.83 -5.33
CA ILE A 382 22.55 4.47 -4.65
C ILE A 382 23.55 3.96 -5.68
N LYS A 383 23.11 3.11 -6.62
CA LYS A 383 23.89 2.58 -7.74
C LYS A 383 23.03 2.40 -8.99
N HIS A 384 23.66 2.34 -10.15
CA HIS A 384 23.01 1.95 -11.40
C HIS A 384 22.92 0.42 -11.49
N GLN A 385 22.05 -0.20 -10.67
CA GLN A 385 21.94 -1.66 -10.57
C GLN A 385 20.54 -2.12 -10.18
N PHE A 386 20.06 -3.20 -10.83
CA PHE A 386 18.83 -3.88 -10.45
C PHE A 386 19.05 -4.83 -9.27
N THR A 387 18.05 -4.90 -8.39
CA THR A 387 18.06 -5.82 -7.26
C THR A 387 16.68 -6.40 -6.98
N SER A 388 16.64 -7.66 -6.54
CA SER A 388 15.47 -8.27 -5.90
C SER A 388 15.48 -8.08 -4.38
N ARG A 389 16.52 -7.45 -3.84
CA ARG A 389 16.77 -7.24 -2.41
C ARG A 389 16.24 -5.86 -2.03
N ILE A 390 14.92 -5.71 -2.13
CA ILE A 390 14.23 -4.43 -2.02
C ILE A 390 13.97 -4.16 -0.53
N PRO A 391 14.57 -3.11 0.07
CA PRO A 391 14.37 -2.82 1.48
C PRO A 391 12.97 -2.26 1.74
N THR A 392 12.48 -2.42 2.97
CA THR A 392 11.18 -1.91 3.43
C THR A 392 11.04 -0.40 3.19
N THR A 393 12.14 0.35 3.27
CA THR A 393 12.16 1.80 3.04
C THR A 393 11.84 2.18 1.60
N GLN A 394 12.14 1.31 0.63
CA GLN A 394 11.73 1.52 -0.76
C GLN A 394 10.21 1.36 -0.92
N CYS A 395 9.58 0.49 -0.13
CA CYS A 395 8.12 0.37 -0.09
C CYS A 395 7.49 1.56 0.63
N MET A 396 8.16 2.09 1.66
CA MET A 396 7.67 3.20 2.47
C MET A 396 7.39 4.45 1.63
N THR A 397 8.15 4.72 0.56
CA THR A 397 7.95 5.89 -0.33
C THR A 397 6.58 5.93 -1.04
N CYS A 398 5.80 4.84 -1.01
CA CYS A 398 4.43 4.79 -1.55
C CYS A 398 3.40 4.28 -0.52
N HIS A 399 3.81 3.44 0.43
CA HIS A 399 2.94 2.78 1.41
C HIS A 399 2.80 3.56 2.74
N MET A 400 2.89 4.88 2.66
CA MET A 400 2.73 5.79 3.80
C MET A 400 1.40 6.52 3.83
N HIS A 401 0.55 6.37 2.81
CA HIS A 401 -0.71 7.11 2.70
C HIS A 401 -1.83 6.50 3.57
N PRO A 402 -2.87 7.26 3.97
CA PRO A 402 -3.98 6.74 4.78
C PRO A 402 -4.56 5.39 4.31
N GLY A 403 -4.72 5.20 2.99
CA GLY A 403 -5.20 3.94 2.40
C GLY A 403 -4.18 2.79 2.37
N THR A 404 -2.88 3.09 2.47
CA THR A 404 -1.77 2.15 2.25
C THR A 404 -0.76 2.10 3.40
N ASN A 405 -1.02 2.79 4.53
CA ASN A 405 -0.12 3.02 5.70
C ASN A 405 0.31 1.77 6.48
N MET A 406 0.34 0.62 5.82
CA MET A 406 0.72 -0.68 6.36
C MET A 406 2.23 -0.77 6.61
N VAL A 407 3.05 0.01 5.88
CA VAL A 407 4.50 0.00 6.07
C VAL A 407 4.91 0.83 7.29
N ALA A 408 4.28 1.99 7.51
CA ALA A 408 4.56 2.77 8.73
C ALA A 408 4.25 1.95 9.98
N THR A 409 3.11 1.26 10.02
CA THR A 409 2.74 0.39 11.15
C THR A 409 3.66 -0.81 11.28
N TYR A 410 4.10 -1.41 10.17
CA TYR A 410 5.14 -2.46 10.16
C TYR A 410 6.44 -2.00 10.84
N LEU A 411 6.85 -0.76 10.58
CA LEU A 411 7.99 -0.10 11.24
C LEU A 411 7.69 0.35 12.69
N GLY A 412 6.48 0.11 13.21
CA GLY A 412 6.04 0.56 14.53
C GLY A 412 5.89 2.09 14.60
N GLN A 413 5.38 2.70 13.54
CA GLN A 413 5.27 4.16 13.38
C GLN A 413 3.86 4.57 12.99
N THR A 414 3.46 5.78 13.41
CA THR A 414 2.20 6.43 13.01
C THR A 414 2.45 7.92 12.81
N TRP A 415 1.57 8.62 12.12
CA TRP A 415 1.63 10.08 12.03
C TRP A 415 1.72 10.73 13.40
N TRP A 416 2.52 11.79 13.47
CA TRP A 416 2.61 12.64 14.64
C TRP A 416 1.29 13.36 14.89
N ASP A 417 0.98 13.57 16.17
CA ASP A 417 -0.26 14.21 16.62
C ASP A 417 -0.23 15.75 16.53
N ASN A 418 0.87 16.33 16.03
CA ASN A 418 1.12 17.77 15.95
C ASN A 418 1.17 18.52 17.30
N GLU A 419 1.20 17.80 18.43
CA GLU A 419 1.15 18.39 19.76
C GLU A 419 2.34 17.98 20.63
N SER A 420 2.64 16.68 20.67
CA SER A 420 3.68 16.10 21.51
C SER A 420 5.06 16.67 21.14
N ASP A 421 5.78 17.21 22.12
CA ASP A 421 7.05 17.94 21.94
C ASP A 421 6.97 19.15 20.99
N GLY A 422 5.78 19.76 20.83
CA GLY A 422 5.55 20.88 19.92
C GLY A 422 6.49 22.09 20.10
N LYS A 423 7.06 22.30 21.30
CA LYS A 423 8.07 23.36 21.54
C LYS A 423 9.30 23.26 20.63
N SER A 424 9.65 22.06 20.17
CA SER A 424 10.76 21.82 19.24
C SER A 424 10.34 21.89 17.78
N MET A 425 9.03 21.95 17.51
CA MET A 425 8.45 21.82 16.17
C MET A 425 7.81 23.13 15.66
N TYR A 426 7.54 24.06 16.57
CA TYR A 426 7.00 25.40 16.28
C TYR A 426 7.98 26.49 16.76
N PRO A 427 8.01 27.67 16.12
CA PRO A 427 8.81 28.77 16.62
C PRO A 427 8.34 29.23 18.00
N ALA A 428 9.29 29.49 18.90
CA ALA A 428 9.00 29.80 20.30
C ALA A 428 8.50 31.25 20.53
N ASP A 429 8.87 32.17 19.64
CA ASP A 429 8.75 33.62 19.82
C ASP A 429 7.72 34.27 18.89
N ARG A 430 7.21 33.55 17.87
CA ARG A 430 6.28 34.10 16.88
C ARG A 430 5.44 33.04 16.20
N GLN A 431 4.26 33.43 15.72
CA GLN A 431 3.50 32.65 14.77
C GLN A 431 4.03 32.88 13.34
N ILE A 432 4.27 31.81 12.58
CA ILE A 432 4.62 31.94 11.15
C ILE A 432 3.38 32.39 10.40
N VAL A 433 3.42 33.56 9.75
CA VAL A 433 2.37 34.04 8.83
C VAL A 433 2.93 34.07 7.41
N PRO A 434 2.76 32.99 6.63
CA PRO A 434 3.30 32.92 5.27
C PRO A 434 2.57 33.90 4.32
N SER A 435 3.29 34.41 3.33
CA SER A 435 2.65 35.07 2.18
C SER A 435 1.88 34.04 1.34
N GLN A 436 0.97 34.49 0.45
CA GLN A 436 0.25 33.56 -0.43
C GLN A 436 1.19 32.72 -1.31
N ALA A 437 2.29 33.31 -1.79
CA ALA A 437 3.29 32.60 -2.57
C ALA A 437 4.04 31.55 -1.72
N ASP A 438 4.35 31.87 -0.46
CA ASP A 438 4.96 30.92 0.46
C ASP A 438 4.01 29.79 0.83
N GLU A 439 2.72 30.08 1.04
CA GLU A 439 1.74 29.03 1.31
C GLU A 439 1.60 28.08 0.11
N ALA A 440 1.51 28.60 -1.10
CA ALA A 440 1.45 27.78 -2.31
C ALA A 440 2.68 26.87 -2.40
N ARG A 441 3.90 27.41 -2.22
CA ARG A 441 5.15 26.65 -2.23
C ARG A 441 5.20 25.57 -1.15
N LYS A 442 4.80 25.91 0.08
CA LYS A 442 4.80 24.97 1.22
C LYS A 442 3.78 23.86 1.04
N LEU A 443 2.55 24.19 0.65
CA LEU A 443 1.47 23.21 0.45
C LEU A 443 1.71 22.30 -0.77
N ASP A 444 2.49 22.78 -1.73
CA ASP A 444 2.94 21.96 -2.85
C ASP A 444 3.87 20.83 -2.42
N LYS A 445 4.68 21.07 -1.39
CA LYS A 445 5.60 20.09 -0.80
C LYS A 445 4.89 19.23 0.23
N ASN A 446 4.14 19.85 1.15
CA ASN A 446 3.40 19.16 2.18
C ASN A 446 1.92 19.60 2.19
N PRO A 447 0.97 18.73 1.80
CA PRO A 447 -0.45 19.11 1.72
C PRO A 447 -1.10 19.32 3.10
N GLU A 448 -0.40 18.95 4.18
CA GLU A 448 -0.82 19.12 5.56
C GLU A 448 -0.85 20.62 5.93
N ALA A 449 -2.03 21.16 6.26
CA ALA A 449 -2.19 22.60 6.45
C ALA A 449 -1.48 23.12 7.72
N SER A 450 -1.29 22.28 8.73
CA SER A 450 -0.50 22.59 9.94
C SER A 450 0.97 22.91 9.60
N SER A 451 1.53 22.33 8.52
CA SER A 451 2.91 22.56 8.07
C SER A 451 3.20 24.03 7.78
N LEU A 452 2.19 24.81 7.37
CA LEU A 452 2.31 26.25 7.14
C LEU A 452 2.83 27.00 8.36
N ARG A 453 2.51 26.50 9.56
CA ARG A 453 2.84 27.10 10.86
C ARG A 453 4.02 26.42 11.53
N GLY A 454 4.43 25.24 11.05
CA GLY A 454 5.48 24.41 11.61
C GLY A 454 6.86 24.58 10.99
N LEU A 455 7.89 24.23 11.75
CA LEU A 455 9.28 24.19 11.28
C LEU A 455 9.51 23.08 10.22
N TRP A 456 8.70 22.02 10.23
CA TRP A 456 8.80 20.91 9.27
C TRP A 456 8.35 21.24 7.83
N SER A 457 7.90 22.48 7.58
CA SER A 457 7.79 22.99 6.21
C SER A 457 9.15 23.32 5.57
N ASP A 458 10.22 23.34 6.36
CA ASP A 458 11.60 23.47 5.89
C ASP A 458 12.23 22.09 5.69
N SER A 459 12.72 21.82 4.49
CA SER A 459 13.27 20.51 4.13
C SER A 459 14.56 20.17 4.89
N VAL A 460 15.37 21.16 5.29
CA VAL A 460 16.60 20.93 6.06
C VAL A 460 16.27 20.59 7.51
N PHE A 461 15.30 21.29 8.11
CA PHE A 461 14.77 20.92 9.42
C PHE A 461 14.25 19.49 9.40
N LEU A 462 13.35 19.18 8.45
CA LEU A 462 12.69 17.90 8.31
C LEU A 462 13.70 16.74 8.21
N GLN A 463 14.70 16.88 7.33
CA GLN A 463 15.78 15.91 7.13
C GLN A 463 16.51 15.52 8.43
N ASN A 464 16.57 16.41 9.42
CA ASN A 464 17.27 16.16 10.67
C ASN A 464 16.36 15.59 11.78
N THR A 465 15.04 15.64 11.63
CA THR A 465 14.10 15.32 12.73
C THR A 465 14.16 13.86 13.20
N GLY A 466 14.47 12.92 12.30
CA GLY A 466 14.58 11.49 12.64
C GLY A 466 15.94 11.07 13.21
N THR A 467 16.92 11.96 13.21
CA THR A 467 18.29 11.65 13.65
C THR A 467 18.37 11.38 15.15
N PRO A 468 19.35 10.58 15.63
CA PRO A 468 19.58 10.39 17.06
C PRO A 468 19.77 11.72 17.82
N ASP A 469 20.49 12.67 17.20
CA ASP A 469 20.76 13.98 17.79
C ASP A 469 19.49 14.80 18.01
N PHE A 470 18.56 14.82 17.04
CA PHE A 470 17.29 15.51 17.21
C PHE A 470 16.41 14.80 18.24
N ASN A 471 16.30 13.47 18.13
CA ASN A 471 15.49 12.65 19.01
C ASN A 471 15.95 12.69 20.49
N SER A 472 17.24 12.91 20.75
CA SER A 472 17.78 13.09 22.11
C SER A 472 17.24 14.33 22.84
N LYS A 473 16.70 15.30 22.09
CA LYS A 473 16.16 16.57 22.62
C LYS A 473 14.67 16.48 22.96
N LEU A 474 14.00 15.40 22.57
CA LEU A 474 12.55 15.21 22.72
C LEU A 474 12.23 14.48 24.01
N LYS A 475 11.11 14.84 24.64
CA LYS A 475 10.70 14.27 25.94
C LYS A 475 9.68 13.16 25.80
N SER A 476 8.79 13.24 24.83
CA SER A 476 7.56 12.45 24.76
C SER A 476 7.49 11.56 23.53
N VAL A 477 8.11 11.94 22.42
CA VAL A 477 8.10 11.19 21.17
C VAL A 477 9.51 10.93 20.62
N GLN A 478 9.59 9.98 19.69
CA GLN A 478 10.76 9.73 18.86
C GLN A 478 10.29 9.73 17.41
N PHE A 479 10.83 10.62 16.58
CA PHE A 479 10.48 10.73 15.17
C PHE A 479 11.23 9.71 14.31
N ALA A 480 10.58 9.32 13.22
CA ALA A 480 11.17 8.51 12.16
C ALA A 480 12.04 9.37 11.22
N ASP A 481 12.91 8.70 10.48
CA ASP A 481 13.81 9.32 9.49
C ASP A 481 13.16 9.50 8.10
N THR A 482 12.02 8.85 7.87
CA THR A 482 11.27 8.94 6.62
C THR A 482 10.24 10.06 6.66
N HIS A 483 10.25 10.93 5.65
CA HIS A 483 9.37 12.11 5.59
C HIS A 483 8.69 12.29 4.23
N GLY A 484 8.17 11.23 3.63
CA GLY A 484 7.45 11.41 2.37
C GLY A 484 6.25 12.32 2.52
N HIS A 485 6.01 13.12 1.47
CA HIS A 485 5.10 14.27 1.48
C HIS A 485 5.40 15.34 2.53
N GLY A 486 6.58 15.33 3.16
CA GLY A 486 6.91 16.22 4.27
C GLY A 486 6.19 15.87 5.58
N TRP A 487 5.55 14.69 5.66
CA TRP A 487 4.82 14.27 6.85
C TRP A 487 5.75 13.81 7.96
N MET A 488 5.30 14.03 9.20
CA MET A 488 6.01 13.60 10.41
C MET A 488 5.43 12.29 10.93
N PHE A 489 6.30 11.29 11.14
CA PHE A 489 5.94 10.02 11.76
C PHE A 489 6.65 9.87 13.11
N LYS A 490 5.93 9.39 14.12
CA LYS A 490 6.45 9.03 15.45
C LYS A 490 6.46 7.52 15.65
N LYS A 491 7.45 7.03 16.40
CA LYS A 491 7.51 5.63 16.87
C LYS A 491 6.46 5.38 17.97
N VAL A 492 5.86 4.21 17.94
CA VAL A 492 4.84 3.76 18.91
C VAL A 492 5.47 2.84 19.94
N TYR A 493 5.32 3.16 21.22
CA TYR A 493 5.89 2.38 22.32
C TYR A 493 4.80 1.75 23.18
N LYS A 494 5.11 0.60 23.76
CA LYS A 494 4.24 -0.11 24.70
C LYS A 494 3.97 0.77 25.92
N LYS A 495 2.69 0.86 26.30
CA LYS A 495 2.23 1.64 27.44
C LYS A 495 1.18 0.88 28.24
N ASP A 496 1.08 1.19 29.53
CA ASP A 496 -0.08 0.80 30.34
C ASP A 496 -1.31 1.67 30.01
N ARG A 497 -2.46 1.33 30.60
CA ARG A 497 -3.72 2.09 30.42
C ARG A 497 -3.67 3.52 30.98
N LYS A 498 -2.63 3.89 31.73
CA LYS A 498 -2.39 5.25 32.24
C LYS A 498 -1.42 6.05 31.37
N GLY A 499 -0.87 5.44 30.32
CA GLY A 499 0.07 6.05 29.39
C GLY A 499 1.55 5.96 29.82
N ASN A 500 1.87 5.20 30.87
CA ASN A 500 3.26 5.00 31.29
C ASN A 500 3.95 4.03 30.32
N LEU A 501 5.19 4.33 29.94
CA LEU A 501 6.00 3.44 29.11
C LEU A 501 6.29 2.13 29.83
N LEU A 502 6.25 1.02 29.10
CA LEU A 502 6.54 -0.32 29.64
C LEU A 502 7.74 -0.97 28.95
N ASP A 503 8.55 -1.65 29.76
CA ASP A 503 9.61 -2.52 29.27
C ASP A 503 9.07 -3.91 28.85
N ALA A 504 9.97 -4.79 28.40
CA ALA A 504 9.64 -6.13 27.96
C ALA A 504 9.11 -7.05 29.09
N ALA A 505 9.26 -6.66 30.35
CA ALA A 505 8.79 -7.37 31.54
C ALA A 505 7.53 -6.72 32.15
N ASP A 506 6.85 -5.84 31.39
CA ASP A 506 5.65 -5.10 31.82
C ASP A 506 5.90 -4.16 33.01
N LYS A 507 7.15 -3.75 33.25
CA LYS A 507 7.48 -2.78 34.29
C LYS A 507 7.44 -1.37 33.74
N VAL A 508 6.95 -0.46 34.56
CA VAL A 508 6.94 0.97 34.25
C VAL A 508 8.38 1.48 34.13
N VAL A 509 8.68 2.09 32.98
CA VAL A 509 9.91 2.83 32.74
C VAL A 509 9.73 4.25 33.25
N ALA A 510 10.63 4.70 34.12
CA ALA A 510 10.52 6.01 34.74
C ALA A 510 10.49 7.14 33.68
N PRO A 511 9.54 8.10 33.75
CA PRO A 511 9.44 9.18 32.76
C PRO A 511 10.67 10.09 32.65
N GLU A 512 11.43 10.23 33.74
CA GLU A 512 12.65 11.05 33.83
C GLU A 512 13.93 10.28 33.44
N ASP A 513 13.83 8.99 33.09
CA ASP A 513 14.97 8.21 32.65
C ASP A 513 15.43 8.69 31.26
N PRO A 514 16.69 9.15 31.10
CA PRO A 514 17.19 9.64 29.81
C PRO A 514 17.20 8.55 28.73
N ASN A 515 17.24 7.27 29.13
CA ASN A 515 17.25 6.13 28.22
C ASN A 515 15.88 5.43 28.14
N LYS A 516 14.79 6.08 28.56
CA LYS A 516 13.47 5.45 28.63
C LYS A 516 12.99 4.82 27.32
N PHE A 517 13.27 5.44 26.17
CA PHE A 517 12.88 4.90 24.87
C PHE A 517 13.73 3.71 24.44
N GLN A 518 14.96 3.57 24.94
CA GLN A 518 15.78 2.38 24.73
C GLN A 518 15.31 1.21 25.61
N LYS A 519 14.74 1.51 26.79
CA LYS A 519 14.21 0.52 27.73
C LYS A 519 12.77 0.09 27.40
N ALA A 520 11.96 1.00 26.89
CA ALA A 520 10.59 0.74 26.50
C ALA A 520 10.52 -0.08 25.21
N VAL A 521 9.48 -0.91 25.08
CA VAL A 521 9.30 -1.73 23.88
C VAL A 521 8.77 -0.87 22.73
N HIS A 522 9.54 -0.72 21.66
CA HIS A 522 9.07 -0.17 20.39
C HIS A 522 8.19 -1.22 19.69
N LEU A 523 6.92 -0.90 19.45
CA LEU A 523 5.91 -1.83 18.92
C LEU A 523 5.96 -1.92 17.38
N GLN A 524 7.13 -2.21 16.82
CA GLN A 524 7.27 -2.61 15.43
C GLN A 524 6.88 -4.09 15.24
N ASP A 525 6.62 -4.52 14.02
CA ASP A 525 6.26 -5.91 13.76
C ASP A 525 7.40 -6.88 14.13
N ILE A 526 7.08 -8.03 14.75
CA ILE A 526 8.08 -9.02 15.15
C ILE A 526 8.88 -9.57 13.98
N HIS A 527 8.27 -9.65 12.78
CA HIS A 527 8.96 -10.11 11.60
C HIS A 527 10.07 -9.13 11.21
N LEU A 528 9.79 -7.82 11.29
CA LEU A 528 10.78 -6.78 11.06
C LEU A 528 11.93 -6.86 12.07
N GLU A 529 11.64 -7.12 13.36
CA GLU A 529 12.68 -7.32 14.39
C GLU A 529 13.62 -8.49 14.07
N LYS A 530 13.06 -9.56 13.48
CA LYS A 530 13.84 -10.70 13.00
C LYS A 530 14.64 -10.38 11.74
N GLY A 531 14.34 -9.27 11.06
CA GLY A 531 14.97 -8.81 9.83
C GLY A 531 14.24 -9.19 8.55
N MET A 532 12.96 -9.53 8.65
CA MET A 532 12.09 -9.72 7.50
C MET A 532 11.74 -8.35 6.92
N HIS A 533 12.01 -8.14 5.65
CA HIS A 533 11.52 -6.98 4.90
C HIS A 533 10.24 -7.31 4.16
N CYS A 534 9.52 -6.29 3.64
CA CYS A 534 8.30 -6.52 2.88
C CYS A 534 8.49 -7.53 1.73
N ALA A 535 9.62 -7.46 1.01
CA ALA A 535 9.94 -8.38 -0.08
C ALA A 535 10.20 -9.84 0.36
N ASP A 536 10.44 -10.08 1.66
CA ASP A 536 10.60 -11.41 2.23
C ASP A 536 9.25 -12.10 2.50
N CYS A 537 8.13 -11.39 2.39
CA CYS A 537 6.77 -11.93 2.53
C CYS A 537 5.95 -11.71 1.25
N HIS A 538 5.97 -10.49 0.70
CA HIS A 538 5.32 -10.14 -0.56
C HIS A 538 6.23 -10.44 -1.75
N PHE A 539 6.12 -11.66 -2.28
CA PHE A 539 6.94 -12.12 -3.39
C PHE A 539 6.48 -11.56 -4.75
N ARG A 540 6.96 -12.20 -5.82
CA ARG A 540 6.76 -11.74 -7.21
C ARG A 540 5.28 -11.56 -7.58
N GLN A 541 4.36 -12.41 -7.14
CA GLN A 541 2.96 -12.28 -7.53
C GLN A 541 2.22 -11.23 -6.72
N ASP A 542 2.44 -11.14 -5.42
CA ASP A 542 1.88 -10.04 -4.61
C ASP A 542 2.35 -8.68 -5.13
N SER A 543 3.63 -8.59 -5.50
CA SER A 543 4.23 -7.35 -5.96
C SER A 543 3.88 -7.02 -7.42
N HIS A 544 3.92 -7.98 -8.35
CA HIS A 544 3.61 -7.69 -9.75
C HIS A 544 2.12 -7.85 -10.07
N GLY A 545 1.32 -8.43 -9.19
CA GLY A 545 -0.06 -8.82 -9.45
C GLY A 545 -0.20 -10.11 -10.27
N THR A 546 -1.44 -10.53 -10.45
CA THR A 546 -1.83 -11.70 -11.27
C THR A 546 -2.28 -11.30 -12.67
N GLY A 547 -2.40 -10.00 -12.95
CA GLY A 547 -3.08 -9.46 -14.13
C GLY A 547 -4.61 -9.40 -13.98
N ILE A 548 -5.16 -9.82 -12.83
CA ILE A 548 -6.56 -9.60 -12.47
C ILE A 548 -6.70 -8.20 -11.87
N LEU A 549 -7.75 -7.48 -12.26
CA LEU A 549 -8.14 -6.24 -11.60
C LEU A 549 -8.89 -6.56 -10.31
N TYR A 550 -8.31 -6.21 -9.16
CA TYR A 550 -8.92 -6.45 -7.85
C TYR A 550 -9.56 -5.19 -7.29
N ASN A 551 -10.67 -5.36 -6.57
CA ASN A 551 -11.43 -4.31 -5.91
C ASN A 551 -10.83 -3.90 -4.55
N GLU A 552 -10.08 -4.80 -3.91
CA GLU A 552 -9.52 -4.56 -2.58
C GLU A 552 -8.16 -5.25 -2.36
N PRO A 553 -7.30 -4.74 -1.45
CA PRO A 553 -5.98 -5.30 -1.17
C PRO A 553 -5.98 -6.79 -0.78
N ARG A 554 -6.93 -7.22 0.07
CA ARG A 554 -7.01 -8.61 0.57
C ARG A 554 -7.16 -9.62 -0.58
N ALA A 555 -7.96 -9.28 -1.58
CA ALA A 555 -8.19 -10.13 -2.74
C ALA A 555 -6.93 -10.35 -3.59
N ALA A 556 -5.97 -9.43 -3.53
CA ALA A 556 -4.75 -9.47 -4.35
C ALA A 556 -3.53 -10.06 -3.63
N VAL A 557 -3.70 -10.62 -2.43
CA VAL A 557 -2.59 -11.21 -1.65
C VAL A 557 -2.62 -12.73 -1.78
N GLU A 558 -1.49 -13.31 -2.18
CA GLU A 558 -1.29 -14.75 -2.37
C GLU A 558 -0.89 -15.46 -1.08
N ILE A 559 -0.26 -14.77 -0.13
CA ILE A 559 0.29 -15.36 1.10
C ILE A 559 -0.52 -15.02 2.36
N GLY A 560 -0.69 -15.98 3.26
CA GLY A 560 -1.29 -15.83 4.57
C GLY A 560 -0.42 -16.38 5.70
N CYS A 561 -0.80 -16.09 6.96
CA CYS A 561 -0.04 -16.52 8.14
C CYS A 561 0.15 -18.04 8.21
N ILE A 562 -0.88 -18.81 7.86
CA ILE A 562 -0.87 -20.29 7.94
C ILE A 562 0.08 -20.93 6.92
N ASP A 563 0.44 -20.22 5.85
CA ASP A 563 1.33 -20.72 4.80
C ASP A 563 2.77 -20.91 5.31
N CYS A 564 3.12 -20.17 6.38
CA CYS A 564 4.41 -20.24 7.06
C CYS A 564 4.30 -20.85 8.46
N HIS A 565 3.25 -20.52 9.21
CA HIS A 565 3.07 -20.95 10.60
C HIS A 565 2.22 -22.21 10.79
N GLY A 566 1.51 -22.66 9.75
CA GLY A 566 0.55 -23.76 9.87
C GLY A 566 -0.71 -23.39 10.66
N SER A 567 -1.58 -24.38 10.82
CA SER A 567 -2.81 -24.29 11.60
C SER A 567 -2.63 -24.86 13.01
N LEU A 568 -3.70 -24.85 13.79
CA LEU A 568 -3.79 -25.59 15.05
C LEU A 568 -3.46 -27.08 14.90
N ALA A 569 -3.90 -27.70 13.79
CA ALA A 569 -3.83 -29.15 13.59
C ALA A 569 -2.60 -29.60 12.79
N GLU A 570 -2.14 -28.77 11.83
CA GLU A 570 -1.12 -29.16 10.87
C GLU A 570 -0.02 -28.09 10.75
N LYS A 571 1.23 -28.54 10.66
CA LYS A 571 2.36 -27.66 10.33
C LYS A 571 2.22 -27.11 8.91
N ALA A 572 2.88 -25.99 8.63
CA ALA A 572 2.88 -25.37 7.32
C ALA A 572 3.40 -26.34 6.24
N ASN A 573 2.66 -26.44 5.13
CA ASN A 573 3.07 -27.24 3.96
C ASN A 573 3.95 -26.44 2.96
N GLY A 574 4.15 -25.14 3.23
CA GLY A 574 4.93 -24.20 2.42
C GLY A 574 4.28 -23.80 1.09
N ILE A 575 2.98 -24.09 0.91
CA ILE A 575 2.19 -23.67 -0.26
C ILE A 575 1.32 -22.49 0.14
N THR A 576 1.33 -21.44 -0.67
CA THR A 576 0.53 -20.25 -0.38
C THR A 576 -0.98 -20.51 -0.54
N SER A 577 -1.81 -19.90 0.29
CA SER A 577 -3.26 -20.16 0.30
C SER A 577 -4.12 -18.89 0.33
N GLY A 578 -3.53 -17.72 0.11
CA GLY A 578 -4.23 -16.44 0.06
C GLY A 578 -5.19 -16.33 -1.14
N TYR A 579 -5.98 -15.24 -1.15
CA TYR A 579 -7.08 -15.07 -2.11
C TYR A 579 -6.62 -14.86 -3.56
N ALA A 580 -5.38 -14.41 -3.76
CA ALA A 580 -4.78 -14.34 -5.08
C ALA A 580 -4.02 -15.62 -5.47
N ALA A 581 -3.98 -16.67 -4.65
CA ALA A 581 -3.27 -17.91 -4.96
C ALA A 581 -3.84 -18.55 -6.25
N MET A 582 -2.96 -18.78 -7.24
CA MET A 582 -3.34 -19.31 -8.56
C MET A 582 -3.02 -20.80 -8.70
N THR A 583 -3.70 -21.50 -9.60
CA THR A 583 -3.34 -22.88 -9.95
C THR A 583 -1.99 -22.96 -10.65
N THR A 584 -1.16 -23.94 -10.31
CA THR A 584 0.06 -24.18 -11.09
C THR A 584 -0.26 -24.78 -12.46
N GLU A 585 0.36 -24.25 -13.51
CA GLU A 585 0.26 -24.78 -14.87
C GLU A 585 1.42 -25.73 -15.23
N ASN A 586 2.42 -25.85 -14.35
CA ASN A 586 3.59 -26.67 -14.60
C ASN A 586 3.27 -28.15 -14.38
N LYS A 587 3.17 -28.93 -15.46
CA LYS A 587 2.86 -30.37 -15.42
C LYS A 587 3.75 -31.18 -14.48
N THR A 588 5.05 -30.87 -14.44
CA THR A 588 6.01 -31.57 -13.56
C THR A 588 5.69 -31.28 -12.10
N GLU A 589 5.40 -30.01 -11.79
CA GLU A 589 5.00 -29.61 -10.45
C GLU A 589 3.64 -30.21 -10.06
N ILE A 590 2.66 -30.24 -10.97
CA ILE A 590 1.37 -30.89 -10.74
C ILE A 590 1.58 -32.35 -10.33
N THR A 591 2.31 -33.14 -11.14
CA THR A 591 2.57 -34.55 -10.82
C THR A 591 3.28 -34.71 -9.48
N GLN A 592 4.28 -33.88 -9.19
CA GLN A 592 5.01 -33.92 -7.92
C GLN A 592 4.10 -33.60 -6.73
N ARG A 593 3.27 -32.55 -6.82
CA ARG A 593 2.34 -32.15 -5.77
C ARG A 593 1.23 -33.18 -5.56
N THR A 594 0.69 -33.76 -6.63
CA THR A 594 -0.27 -34.86 -6.54
C THR A 594 0.32 -36.07 -5.81
N ASN A 595 1.54 -36.48 -6.16
CA ASN A 595 2.24 -37.58 -5.48
C ASN A 595 2.53 -37.28 -4.01
N ALA A 596 2.86 -36.02 -3.71
CA ALA A 596 3.12 -35.55 -2.35
C ALA A 596 1.85 -35.14 -1.58
N LYS A 597 0.65 -35.31 -2.17
CA LYS A 597 -0.64 -34.86 -1.60
C LYS A 597 -0.66 -33.39 -1.17
N LYS A 598 0.05 -32.52 -1.90
CA LYS A 598 0.07 -31.07 -1.67
C LYS A 598 -1.02 -30.35 -2.48
N PRO A 599 -1.51 -29.19 -2.01
CA PRO A 599 -2.45 -28.36 -2.77
C PRO A 599 -1.93 -27.95 -4.15
N LEU A 600 -2.80 -27.96 -5.16
CA LEU A 600 -2.48 -27.54 -6.54
C LEU A 600 -2.68 -26.03 -6.78
N ILE A 601 -3.38 -25.36 -5.86
CA ILE A 601 -3.52 -23.91 -5.82
C ILE A 601 -2.40 -23.36 -4.93
N GLY A 602 -1.79 -22.25 -5.35
CA GLY A 602 -0.76 -21.56 -4.60
C GLY A 602 0.67 -21.87 -5.02
N ARG A 603 1.57 -21.01 -4.59
CA ARG A 603 3.00 -21.07 -4.88
C ARG A 603 3.72 -21.92 -3.85
N ASP A 604 4.64 -22.78 -4.30
CA ASP A 604 5.51 -23.53 -3.41
C ASP A 604 6.71 -22.67 -2.98
N LEU A 605 6.66 -22.16 -1.76
CA LEU A 605 7.68 -21.30 -1.17
C LEU A 605 9.00 -22.04 -0.89
N THR A 606 8.98 -23.38 -0.83
CA THR A 606 10.19 -24.20 -0.66
C THR A 606 10.99 -24.33 -1.96
N ARG A 607 10.34 -24.03 -3.09
CA ARG A 607 10.94 -24.02 -4.43
C ARG A 607 11.32 -22.64 -4.90
N LEU A 608 10.77 -21.58 -4.30
CA LEU A 608 11.13 -20.21 -4.63
C LEU A 608 12.58 -19.95 -4.19
N ARG A 609 13.42 -19.50 -5.13
CA ARG A 609 14.85 -19.26 -4.92
C ARG A 609 15.20 -17.81 -5.23
N PHE A 610 16.12 -17.25 -4.45
CA PHE A 610 16.76 -15.97 -4.72
C PHE A 610 18.27 -16.14 -4.84
N ARG A 611 18.97 -15.14 -5.41
CA ARG A 611 20.43 -15.15 -5.49
C ARG A 611 21.05 -14.45 -4.27
N SER A 612 21.99 -15.12 -3.61
CA SER A 612 22.88 -14.51 -2.61
C SER A 612 23.90 -13.59 -3.27
N THR A 613 24.67 -12.87 -2.45
CA THR A 613 25.72 -11.93 -2.90
C THR A 613 26.81 -12.58 -3.76
N ASP A 614 27.08 -13.87 -3.54
CA ASP A 614 28.03 -14.68 -4.30
C ASP A 614 27.39 -15.41 -5.51
N GLY A 615 26.13 -15.09 -5.84
CA GLY A 615 25.42 -15.63 -7.00
C GLY A 615 24.73 -16.99 -6.80
N LYS A 616 24.96 -17.66 -5.66
CA LYS A 616 24.31 -18.93 -5.31
C LYS A 616 22.80 -18.76 -5.14
N ARG A 617 22.05 -19.82 -5.49
CA ARG A 617 20.59 -19.84 -5.30
C ARG A 617 20.21 -20.42 -3.95
N LEU A 618 19.54 -19.63 -3.12
CA LEU A 618 19.07 -20.03 -1.79
C LEU A 618 17.55 -20.18 -1.77
N PRO A 619 16.99 -21.14 -0.99
CA PRO A 619 15.55 -21.22 -0.73
C PRO A 619 15.08 -20.02 0.08
N ILE A 620 13.86 -19.55 -0.20
CA ILE A 620 13.18 -18.66 0.73
C ILE A 620 12.74 -19.46 1.96
N LEU A 621 11.93 -20.51 1.78
CA LEU A 621 11.61 -21.47 2.85
C LEU A 621 12.38 -22.77 2.71
N GLU A 622 12.95 -23.24 3.82
CA GLU A 622 13.66 -24.50 3.93
C GLU A 622 12.96 -25.37 4.99
N VAL A 623 12.62 -26.61 4.62
CA VAL A 623 12.25 -27.64 5.58
C VAL A 623 13.51 -28.40 5.96
N VAL A 624 13.87 -28.37 7.24
CA VAL A 624 15.11 -28.95 7.76
C VAL A 624 15.10 -30.48 7.59
N ALA A 625 16.04 -31.01 6.81
CA ALA A 625 16.07 -32.43 6.45
C ALA A 625 16.61 -33.36 7.56
N ARG A 626 17.45 -32.82 8.45
CA ARG A 626 18.09 -33.53 9.56
C ARG A 626 18.37 -32.55 10.68
N ASP A 627 18.45 -33.08 11.90
CA ASP A 627 18.86 -32.30 13.06
C ASP A 627 20.17 -31.56 12.79
N ALA A 628 20.18 -30.27 13.13
CA ALA A 628 21.30 -29.39 12.88
C ALA A 628 21.35 -28.31 13.96
N LYS A 629 22.53 -27.71 14.12
CA LYS A 629 22.69 -26.48 14.89
C LYS A 629 23.19 -25.40 13.96
N ARG A 630 22.53 -24.24 13.96
CA ARG A 630 22.91 -23.10 13.13
C ARG A 630 22.98 -21.86 14.01
N LYS A 631 23.94 -20.98 13.75
CA LYS A 631 24.00 -19.69 14.42
C LYS A 631 23.04 -18.71 13.76
N ASP A 632 22.24 -18.01 14.56
CA ASP A 632 21.42 -16.90 14.09
C ASP A 632 22.28 -15.64 13.84
N ALA A 633 21.64 -14.55 13.40
CA ALA A 633 22.32 -13.29 13.14
C ALA A 633 22.96 -12.64 14.39
N ALA A 634 22.50 -13.00 15.59
CA ALA A 634 23.09 -12.55 16.85
C ALA A 634 24.19 -13.50 17.36
N GLY A 635 24.51 -14.56 16.61
CA GLY A 635 25.51 -15.56 16.96
C GLY A 635 25.03 -16.65 17.92
N ASN A 636 23.74 -16.65 18.29
CA ASN A 636 23.16 -17.65 19.17
C ASN A 636 23.03 -18.98 18.42
N GLU A 637 23.39 -20.07 19.09
CA GLU A 637 23.19 -21.42 18.54
C GLU A 637 21.71 -21.81 18.64
N ILE A 638 21.07 -21.98 17.49
CA ILE A 638 19.68 -22.43 17.39
C ILE A 638 19.70 -23.91 16.99
N GLU A 639 19.07 -24.73 17.83
CA GLU A 639 18.81 -26.13 17.52
C GLU A 639 17.63 -26.24 16.55
N LEU A 640 17.89 -26.89 15.42
CA LEU A 640 16.90 -27.19 14.40
C LEU A 640 16.69 -28.69 14.34
N LYS A 641 15.43 -29.11 14.45
CA LYS A 641 15.03 -30.51 14.32
C LYS A 641 14.59 -30.81 12.89
N LYS A 642 14.71 -32.07 12.49
CA LYS A 642 14.12 -32.53 11.23
C LYS A 642 12.64 -32.14 11.16
N GLY A 643 12.25 -31.45 10.08
CA GLY A 643 10.90 -30.96 9.85
C GLY A 643 10.66 -29.50 10.28
N ASP A 644 11.59 -28.87 11.00
CA ASP A 644 11.51 -27.44 11.29
C ASP A 644 11.51 -26.61 9.99
N VAL A 645 10.77 -25.52 10.00
CA VAL A 645 10.72 -24.57 8.87
C VAL A 645 11.64 -23.40 9.18
N VAL A 646 12.54 -23.10 8.25
CA VAL A 646 13.44 -21.96 8.29
C VAL A 646 13.13 -21.04 7.11
N GLN A 647 13.11 -19.73 7.36
CA GLN A 647 13.03 -18.73 6.30
C GLN A 647 14.35 -17.96 6.19
N ASN A 648 14.82 -17.77 4.96
CA ASN A 648 15.95 -16.91 4.66
C ASN A 648 15.45 -15.54 4.20
N SER A 649 16.13 -14.46 4.62
CA SER A 649 15.89 -13.14 4.06
C SER A 649 16.50 -13.04 2.66
N ILE A 650 15.70 -12.53 1.73
CA ILE A 650 16.13 -12.10 0.39
C ILE A 650 16.93 -10.81 0.52
N VAL A 651 16.50 -9.91 1.41
CA VAL A 651 17.07 -8.56 1.54
C VAL A 651 18.37 -8.58 2.34
N GLU A 652 18.42 -9.27 3.48
CA GLU A 652 19.57 -9.27 4.39
C GLU A 652 20.49 -10.49 4.16
N PRO A 653 21.77 -10.30 3.78
CA PRO A 653 22.60 -11.41 3.33
C PRO A 653 22.92 -12.36 4.49
N GLY A 654 22.64 -13.65 4.30
CA GLY A 654 22.92 -14.68 5.30
C GLY A 654 21.99 -14.68 6.51
N ARG A 655 21.00 -13.78 6.56
CA ARG A 655 20.03 -13.70 7.64
C ARG A 655 18.93 -14.73 7.45
N TRP A 656 18.57 -15.41 8.54
CA TRP A 656 17.52 -16.43 8.56
C TRP A 656 16.88 -16.52 9.95
N TRP A 657 15.68 -17.11 10.04
CA TRP A 657 15.00 -17.43 11.29
C TRP A 657 14.22 -18.74 11.22
N LYS A 658 14.10 -19.44 12.36
CA LYS A 658 13.13 -20.54 12.53
C LYS A 658 11.72 -19.95 12.55
N VAL A 659 10.82 -20.52 11.77
CA VAL A 659 9.39 -20.15 11.74
C VAL A 659 8.64 -21.01 12.75
N THR A 660 8.17 -20.40 13.83
CA THR A 660 7.36 -21.07 14.85
C THR A 660 6.08 -21.65 14.24
N GLN A 661 5.79 -22.92 14.50
CA GLN A 661 4.59 -23.58 13.99
C GLN A 661 3.48 -23.55 15.04
N THR A 662 2.26 -23.18 14.63
CA THR A 662 1.08 -23.07 15.51
C THR A 662 0.77 -24.40 16.21
N ALA A 663 0.83 -25.52 15.49
CA ALA A 663 0.63 -26.86 16.06
C ALA A 663 1.64 -27.18 17.18
N ASP A 664 2.88 -26.68 17.07
CA ASP A 664 3.92 -26.90 18.07
C ASP A 664 3.71 -26.04 19.32
N THR A 665 3.05 -24.88 19.23
CA THR A 665 2.83 -24.02 20.41
C THR A 665 1.68 -24.49 21.30
N VAL A 666 0.82 -25.37 20.80
CA VAL A 666 -0.35 -25.90 21.54
C VAL A 666 -0.17 -27.33 22.03
N THR A 667 0.90 -28.01 21.61
CA THR A 667 1.18 -29.41 21.95
C THR A 667 2.08 -29.50 23.18
N PRO A 668 1.63 -30.06 24.34
CA PRO A 668 2.37 -30.03 25.60
C PRO A 668 3.80 -30.59 25.55
N ASP A 669 4.03 -31.64 24.77
CA ASP A 669 5.35 -32.29 24.65
C ASP A 669 6.29 -31.60 23.65
N SER A 670 5.83 -30.52 23.00
CA SER A 670 6.64 -29.75 22.07
C SER A 670 7.60 -28.82 22.82
N PRO A 671 8.86 -28.69 22.36
CA PRO A 671 9.78 -27.68 22.89
C PRO A 671 9.28 -26.23 22.75
N ASP A 672 8.41 -25.97 21.78
CA ASP A 672 7.83 -24.64 21.52
C ASP A 672 6.48 -24.44 22.24
N TYR A 673 6.07 -25.37 23.13
CA TYR A 673 4.79 -25.30 23.85
C TYR A 673 4.64 -23.98 24.63
N ASN A 674 3.45 -23.40 24.53
CA ASN A 674 3.07 -22.21 25.27
C ASN A 674 1.64 -22.35 25.77
N GLU A 675 1.47 -22.48 27.09
CA GLU A 675 0.18 -22.68 27.73
C GLU A 675 -0.83 -21.56 27.38
N LYS A 676 -0.39 -20.30 27.30
CA LYS A 676 -1.28 -19.18 26.90
C LYS A 676 -1.77 -19.34 25.45
N SER A 677 -0.89 -19.78 24.56
CA SER A 677 -1.25 -20.09 23.17
C SER A 677 -2.24 -21.25 23.10
N ALA A 678 -1.96 -22.35 23.83
CA ALA A 678 -2.85 -23.50 23.94
C ALA A 678 -4.22 -23.10 24.46
N TYR A 679 -4.29 -22.38 25.59
CA TYR A 679 -5.52 -21.87 26.19
C TYR A 679 -6.34 -21.04 25.19
N ALA A 680 -5.73 -20.03 24.57
CA ALA A 680 -6.43 -19.13 23.66
C ALA A 680 -6.97 -19.85 22.41
N LYS A 681 -6.17 -20.76 21.81
CA LYS A 681 -6.54 -21.41 20.55
C LYS A 681 -7.46 -22.63 20.72
N THR A 682 -7.42 -23.31 21.86
CA THR A 682 -8.25 -24.51 22.12
C THR A 682 -9.48 -24.22 22.96
N MET A 683 -9.69 -22.97 23.39
CA MET A 683 -10.90 -22.54 24.08
C MET A 683 -12.15 -22.90 23.27
N GLN A 684 -13.06 -23.66 23.88
CA GLN A 684 -14.32 -24.04 23.28
C GLN A 684 -15.42 -23.01 23.55
N LYS A 685 -16.52 -23.12 22.82
CA LYS A 685 -17.67 -22.20 22.89
C LYS A 685 -18.44 -22.25 24.20
N ASP A 686 -18.21 -23.25 25.04
CA ASP A 686 -18.76 -23.33 26.39
C ASP A 686 -18.07 -22.37 27.38
N ASN A 687 -16.96 -21.75 26.96
CA ASN A 687 -16.16 -20.83 27.76
C ASN A 687 -15.54 -21.48 29.02
N GLU A 688 -15.42 -22.82 29.02
CA GLU A 688 -14.87 -23.59 30.14
C GLU A 688 -13.82 -24.61 29.65
N THR A 689 -14.11 -25.31 28.55
CA THR A 689 -13.26 -26.41 28.07
C THR A 689 -12.15 -25.90 27.15
N TRP A 690 -10.91 -26.39 27.37
CA TRP A 690 -9.74 -26.12 26.52
C TRP A 690 -8.69 -27.24 26.67
N GLY A 691 -7.66 -27.21 25.83
CA GLY A 691 -6.50 -28.11 25.86
C GLY A 691 -6.56 -29.26 24.85
N ASP A 692 -7.75 -29.63 24.38
CA ASP A 692 -7.92 -30.67 23.37
C ASP A 692 -7.80 -30.08 21.95
N VAL A 693 -6.71 -30.42 21.26
CA VAL A 693 -6.43 -30.01 19.88
C VAL A 693 -7.12 -30.89 18.83
N SER A 694 -7.73 -32.01 19.25
CA SER A 694 -8.39 -32.96 18.35
C SER A 694 -9.85 -32.61 18.05
N VAL A 695 -10.43 -31.66 18.79
CA VAL A 695 -11.80 -31.21 18.55
C VAL A 695 -11.90 -30.46 17.22
N GLY A 696 -13.02 -30.64 16.53
CA GLY A 696 -13.30 -29.92 15.30
C GLY A 696 -13.35 -28.40 15.51
N GLU A 697 -12.92 -27.63 14.51
CA GLU A 697 -12.94 -26.15 14.56
C GLU A 697 -14.31 -25.55 14.92
N ASN A 698 -15.40 -26.27 14.63
CA ASN A 698 -16.75 -25.84 14.96
C ASN A 698 -17.01 -25.75 16.47
N MET A 699 -16.24 -26.44 17.30
CA MET A 699 -16.30 -26.37 18.77
C MET A 699 -15.49 -25.21 19.33
N LEU A 700 -14.46 -24.75 18.61
CA LEU A 700 -13.55 -23.70 19.06
C LEU A 700 -14.22 -22.32 19.03
N ALA A 701 -13.93 -21.52 20.05
CA ALA A 701 -14.35 -20.12 20.15
C ALA A 701 -13.60 -19.24 19.13
N HIS A 702 -12.31 -19.52 18.91
CA HIS A 702 -11.41 -18.74 18.06
C HIS A 702 -10.94 -19.50 16.81
N ARG A 703 -11.89 -20.12 16.09
CA ARG A 703 -11.59 -20.90 14.87
C ARG A 703 -10.99 -20.07 13.74
N GLU A 704 -10.03 -20.65 13.03
CA GLU A 704 -9.26 -19.99 11.96
C GLU A 704 -10.12 -19.63 10.74
N SER A 705 -11.21 -20.39 10.54
CA SER A 705 -12.21 -20.16 9.51
C SER A 705 -13.07 -18.91 9.73
N SER A 706 -13.18 -18.38 10.96
CA SER A 706 -14.00 -17.17 11.23
C SER A 706 -13.28 -16.03 11.95
N MET A 707 -12.02 -16.20 12.32
CA MET A 707 -11.22 -15.16 12.96
C MET A 707 -9.84 -15.09 12.33
N THR A 708 -9.36 -13.87 12.12
CA THR A 708 -8.02 -13.65 11.58
C THR A 708 -6.96 -13.81 12.68
N CYS A 709 -5.79 -14.34 12.35
CA CYS A 709 -4.70 -14.47 13.32
C CYS A 709 -4.29 -13.10 13.88
N TYR A 710 -4.25 -12.08 13.02
CA TYR A 710 -3.92 -10.72 13.40
C TYR A 710 -5.01 -10.01 14.22
N ALA A 711 -6.18 -10.60 14.46
CA ALA A 711 -7.11 -10.09 15.47
C ALA A 711 -6.52 -10.22 16.89
N CYS A 712 -5.81 -11.31 17.19
CA CYS A 712 -5.17 -11.50 18.49
C CYS A 712 -3.73 -10.98 18.47
N HIS A 713 -2.99 -11.25 17.40
CA HIS A 713 -1.54 -11.03 17.39
C HIS A 713 -1.12 -9.57 17.14
N THR A 714 -2.04 -8.68 16.76
CA THR A 714 -1.77 -7.24 16.60
C THR A 714 -1.55 -6.59 17.96
N SER A 715 -0.43 -5.87 18.15
CA SER A 715 -0.19 -5.11 19.39
C SER A 715 -0.92 -3.78 19.48
N TRP A 716 -1.13 -3.09 18.35
CA TRP A 716 -1.80 -1.79 18.31
C TRP A 716 -2.38 -1.53 16.92
N VAL A 717 -3.34 -0.61 16.80
CA VAL A 717 -3.96 -0.28 15.51
C VAL A 717 -3.92 1.22 15.31
N THR A 718 -3.51 1.67 14.12
CA THR A 718 -3.67 3.07 13.76
C THR A 718 -5.15 3.42 13.64
N SER A 719 -5.63 4.20 14.60
CA SER A 719 -6.99 4.74 14.61
C SER A 719 -6.96 6.20 14.18
N CYS A 720 -7.38 6.45 12.94
CA CYS A 720 -7.49 7.79 12.35
C CYS A 720 -8.98 8.12 12.15
N PHE A 721 -9.54 9.03 12.94
CA PHE A 721 -10.98 9.37 12.89
C PHE A 721 -11.31 10.43 11.84
N GLY A 722 -10.60 10.37 10.72
CA GLY A 722 -10.87 11.18 9.55
C GLY A 722 -9.95 12.36 9.36
N CYS A 723 -10.20 13.03 8.24
CA CYS A 723 -9.39 14.11 7.72
C CYS A 723 -10.27 15.33 7.45
N HIS A 724 -9.76 16.51 7.73
CA HIS A 724 -10.42 17.74 7.35
C HIS A 724 -9.90 18.21 5.99
N LEU A 725 -10.80 18.27 5.02
CA LEU A 725 -10.57 18.76 3.66
C LEU A 725 -11.11 20.20 3.56
N SER A 726 -10.20 21.17 3.56
CA SER A 726 -10.58 22.59 3.44
C SER A 726 -10.34 23.09 2.03
N MET A 727 -11.41 23.18 1.25
CA MET A 727 -11.39 23.66 -0.13
C MET A 727 -11.41 25.19 -0.18
N GLU A 728 -10.53 25.77 -1.00
CA GLU A 728 -10.49 27.20 -1.29
C GLU A 728 -10.62 27.45 -2.79
N ALA A 729 -11.63 28.23 -3.17
CA ALA A 729 -11.83 28.63 -4.55
C ALA A 729 -10.73 29.56 -5.08
N ASN A 730 -10.49 29.57 -6.39
CA ASN A 730 -9.52 30.45 -7.07
C ASN A 730 -8.08 30.37 -6.55
N ARG A 731 -7.71 29.29 -5.84
CA ARG A 731 -6.33 29.00 -5.47
C ARG A 731 -5.66 28.20 -6.58
N LYS A 732 -4.66 28.77 -7.25
CA LYS A 732 -3.95 28.13 -8.37
C LYS A 732 -2.92 27.15 -7.82
N MET A 733 -3.01 25.88 -8.19
CA MET A 733 -2.08 24.81 -7.80
C MET A 733 -1.91 23.81 -8.97
N PRO A 734 -0.77 23.12 -9.06
CA PRO A 734 -0.56 22.09 -10.08
C PRO A 734 -1.44 20.85 -9.82
N ASN A 735 -1.95 20.26 -10.90
CA ASN A 735 -2.61 18.96 -10.89
C ASN A 735 -1.55 17.85 -10.74
N ARG A 736 -1.87 16.80 -9.97
CA ARG A 736 -0.91 15.73 -9.65
C ARG A 736 -1.08 14.46 -10.48
N HIS A 737 -2.21 14.34 -11.15
CA HIS A 737 -2.57 13.19 -11.98
C HIS A 737 -2.90 13.63 -13.42
N ASN A 738 -3.11 12.65 -14.29
CA ASN A 738 -3.45 12.82 -15.70
C ASN A 738 -2.39 13.66 -16.44
N GLU A 739 -2.82 14.57 -17.32
CA GLU A 739 -1.93 15.46 -18.07
C GLU A 739 -1.21 16.53 -17.23
N GLY A 740 -1.48 16.62 -15.92
CA GLY A 740 -0.92 17.64 -15.06
C GLY A 740 -1.42 19.06 -15.39
N GLY A 741 -0.50 20.02 -15.41
CA GLY A 741 -0.81 21.44 -15.62
C GLY A 741 -1.36 22.14 -14.38
N ASP A 742 -1.62 23.44 -14.51
CA ASP A 742 -2.16 24.24 -13.41
C ASP A 742 -3.67 24.43 -13.54
N SER A 743 -4.39 24.26 -12.45
CA SER A 743 -5.81 24.62 -12.39
C SER A 743 -6.14 25.34 -11.08
N ARG A 744 -7.29 26.01 -11.06
CA ARG A 744 -7.77 26.72 -9.86
C ARG A 744 -8.47 25.76 -8.91
N ASN A 745 -8.71 26.22 -7.69
CA ASN A 745 -9.27 25.47 -6.55
C ASN A 745 -8.27 24.50 -5.94
N PHE A 746 -8.13 24.56 -4.63
CA PHE A 746 -7.22 23.67 -3.89
C PHE A 746 -7.86 23.25 -2.58
N THR A 747 -7.63 22.00 -2.19
CA THR A 747 -8.04 21.46 -0.91
C THR A 747 -6.79 21.18 -0.10
N SER A 748 -6.63 21.82 1.05
CA SER A 748 -5.61 21.40 2.02
C SER A 748 -6.12 20.24 2.86
N TYR A 749 -5.20 19.51 3.48
CA TYR A 749 -5.48 18.31 4.24
C TYR A 749 -5.02 18.49 5.70
N ASN A 750 -5.75 17.94 6.67
CA ASN A 750 -5.28 17.79 8.05
C ASN A 750 -5.89 16.53 8.67
N TYR A 751 -5.09 15.76 9.39
CA TYR A 751 -5.60 14.69 10.25
C TYR A 751 -6.44 15.29 11.38
N GLN A 752 -7.58 14.68 11.71
CA GLN A 752 -8.39 15.14 12.83
C GLN A 752 -7.90 14.58 14.16
N VAL A 753 -7.93 13.25 14.28
CA VAL A 753 -7.51 12.55 15.49
C VAL A 753 -6.80 11.27 15.08
N ILE A 754 -5.55 11.13 15.53
CA ILE A 754 -4.71 9.94 15.33
C ILE A 754 -4.43 9.33 16.70
N ARG A 755 -4.67 8.02 16.82
CA ARG A 755 -4.50 7.26 18.06
C ARG A 755 -3.84 5.91 17.78
N ASP A 756 -3.01 5.49 18.71
CA ASP A 756 -2.37 4.17 18.74
C ASP A 756 -2.92 3.27 19.87
N ASP A 757 -3.83 3.78 20.70
CA ASP A 757 -4.34 3.11 21.91
C ASP A 757 -5.79 2.58 21.77
N ILE A 758 -6.31 2.52 20.55
CA ILE A 758 -7.67 2.08 20.26
C ILE A 758 -7.64 0.77 19.48
N PHE A 759 -8.40 -0.21 19.97
CA PHE A 759 -8.58 -1.50 19.34
C PHE A 759 -10.06 -1.76 19.07
N MET A 760 -10.39 -2.11 17.84
CA MET A 760 -11.77 -2.33 17.37
C MET A 760 -11.81 -3.56 16.48
N LEU A 761 -12.88 -4.34 16.59
CA LEU A 761 -13.11 -5.55 15.80
C LEU A 761 -14.40 -5.44 14.99
N GLY A 762 -14.39 -6.03 13.81
CA GLY A 762 -15.57 -6.15 12.97
C GLY A 762 -15.48 -7.34 12.01
N LYS A 763 -16.55 -7.53 11.24
CA LYS A 763 -16.62 -8.58 10.22
C LYS A 763 -16.12 -8.04 8.89
N ASP A 764 -15.23 -8.80 8.28
CA ASP A 764 -14.61 -8.48 7.01
C ASP A 764 -15.54 -8.82 5.82
N GLY A 765 -15.08 -8.47 4.62
CA GLY A 765 -15.80 -8.66 3.36
C GLY A 765 -16.02 -10.12 2.97
N THR A 766 -16.71 -10.31 1.85
CA THR A 766 -17.02 -11.63 1.26
C THR A 766 -15.76 -12.38 0.85
N VAL A 767 -14.75 -11.68 0.32
CA VAL A 767 -13.46 -12.26 -0.08
C VAL A 767 -12.85 -13.08 1.02
N THR A 768 -12.89 -12.58 2.26
CA THR A 768 -12.26 -13.27 3.39
C THR A 768 -13.16 -14.26 4.10
N GLY A 769 -14.40 -14.47 3.62
CA GLY A 769 -15.38 -15.33 4.26
C GLY A 769 -15.97 -14.73 5.54
N HIS A 770 -16.04 -13.40 5.63
CA HIS A 770 -16.58 -12.68 6.78
C HIS A 770 -15.86 -12.94 8.11
N LYS A 771 -14.54 -13.11 8.06
CA LYS A 771 -13.72 -13.29 9.26
C LYS A 771 -13.74 -12.05 10.16
N VAL A 772 -13.59 -12.27 11.47
CA VAL A 772 -13.37 -11.20 12.44
C VAL A 772 -11.95 -10.66 12.28
N ALA A 773 -11.83 -9.34 12.10
CA ALA A 773 -10.58 -8.64 11.89
C ALA A 773 -10.55 -7.28 12.60
N PRO A 774 -9.35 -6.74 12.90
CA PRO A 774 -9.20 -5.35 13.31
C PRO A 774 -9.82 -4.38 12.31
N VAL A 775 -10.44 -3.34 12.86
CA VAL A 775 -11.16 -2.32 12.13
C VAL A 775 -10.58 -0.94 12.46
N ARG A 776 -10.55 -0.07 11.45
CA ARG A 776 -10.25 1.36 11.62
C ARG A 776 -11.20 2.20 10.78
N SER A 777 -11.36 3.46 11.15
CA SER A 777 -11.99 4.42 10.24
C SER A 777 -11.13 4.59 8.98
N SER A 778 -11.77 4.59 7.81
CA SER A 778 -11.09 4.55 6.50
C SER A 778 -11.64 5.62 5.57
N SER A 779 -10.79 6.57 5.20
CA SER A 779 -11.14 7.68 4.30
C SER A 779 -12.33 8.52 4.78
N ALA A 780 -12.52 8.61 6.09
CA ALA A 780 -13.50 9.52 6.68
C ALA A 780 -13.07 10.97 6.43
N VAL A 781 -13.96 11.78 5.87
CA VAL A 781 -13.66 13.20 5.64
C VAL A 781 -14.73 14.12 6.23
N LEU A 782 -14.25 15.21 6.81
CA LEU A 782 -15.04 16.43 6.99
C LEU A 782 -14.63 17.42 5.92
N VAL A 783 -15.58 18.18 5.40
CA VAL A 783 -15.35 19.12 4.31
C VAL A 783 -15.70 20.54 4.73
N SER A 784 -14.84 21.50 4.36
CA SER A 784 -15.16 22.92 4.36
C SER A 784 -14.92 23.50 2.99
N SER A 785 -15.63 24.57 2.65
CA SER A 785 -15.41 25.27 1.38
C SER A 785 -15.51 26.78 1.56
N ARG A 786 -14.54 27.49 0.96
CA ARG A 786 -14.53 28.94 0.82
C ARG A 786 -14.74 29.35 -0.63
N ASN A 787 -15.58 30.36 -0.84
CA ASN A 787 -15.78 30.97 -2.15
C ASN A 787 -14.59 31.88 -2.55
N GLN A 788 -14.70 32.52 -3.71
CA GLN A 788 -13.68 33.43 -4.24
C GLN A 788 -13.41 34.67 -3.37
N ASN A 789 -14.37 35.07 -2.53
CA ASN A 789 -14.26 36.20 -1.61
C ASN A 789 -13.74 35.78 -0.23
N ARG A 790 -13.29 34.52 -0.08
CA ARG A 790 -12.81 33.91 1.17
C ARG A 790 -13.90 33.76 2.23
N GLU A 791 -15.17 33.79 1.84
CA GLU A 791 -16.30 33.53 2.73
C GLU A 791 -16.53 32.02 2.86
N TRP A 792 -16.83 31.56 4.07
CA TRP A 792 -17.19 30.17 4.31
C TRP A 792 -18.59 29.87 3.78
N ILE A 793 -18.67 28.95 2.82
CA ILE A 793 -19.95 28.42 2.33
C ILE A 793 -20.48 27.38 3.31
N TYR A 794 -19.59 26.50 3.78
CA TYR A 794 -19.84 25.55 4.84
C TYR A 794 -18.52 25.22 5.55
N SER A 795 -18.63 24.86 6.83
CA SER A 795 -17.49 24.53 7.68
C SER A 795 -17.71 23.16 8.34
N GLN A 796 -16.69 22.31 8.28
CA GLN A 796 -16.57 21.01 8.96
C GLN A 796 -17.83 20.14 8.80
N GLN A 797 -18.35 20.05 7.58
CA GLN A 797 -19.53 19.24 7.30
C GLN A 797 -19.15 17.77 7.13
N GLN A 798 -19.92 16.90 7.76
CA GLN A 798 -19.79 15.46 7.58
C GLN A 798 -20.35 15.05 6.21
N THR A 799 -19.57 14.24 5.49
CA THR A 799 -20.03 13.62 4.25
C THR A 799 -20.96 12.44 4.51
N VAL A 800 -21.77 12.09 3.51
CA VAL A 800 -22.71 10.97 3.56
C VAL A 800 -22.52 10.17 2.27
N SER A 801 -22.44 8.84 2.38
CA SER A 801 -22.45 7.92 1.24
C SER A 801 -23.76 8.02 0.45
N ALA A 802 -23.77 7.51 -0.78
CA ALA A 802 -24.94 7.59 -1.65
C ALA A 802 -26.19 6.90 -1.07
N GLU A 803 -26.01 5.85 -0.26
CA GLU A 803 -27.08 5.12 0.42
C GLU A 803 -27.54 5.77 1.73
N GLY A 804 -26.90 6.86 2.17
CA GLY A 804 -27.28 7.60 3.37
C GLY A 804 -26.50 7.26 4.64
N PHE A 805 -25.47 6.40 4.57
CA PHE A 805 -24.58 6.15 5.71
C PHE A 805 -23.59 7.29 5.93
N SER A 806 -23.21 7.52 7.19
CA SER A 806 -22.14 8.47 7.54
C SER A 806 -20.86 8.18 6.77
N GLY A 807 -20.20 9.22 6.27
CA GLY A 807 -18.88 9.12 5.65
C GLY A 807 -17.75 8.78 6.63
N GLN A 808 -18.03 8.72 7.94
CA GLN A 808 -17.14 8.10 8.93
C GLN A 808 -17.25 6.57 8.88
N ALA A 809 -16.95 6.00 7.71
CA ALA A 809 -16.99 4.57 7.51
C ALA A 809 -15.82 3.88 8.22
N PHE A 810 -16.08 2.65 8.66
CA PHE A 810 -15.11 1.76 9.29
C PHE A 810 -14.90 0.56 8.38
N ASN A 811 -13.63 0.21 8.13
CA ASN A 811 -13.26 -0.94 7.33
C ASN A 811 -12.25 -1.80 8.08
N THR A 812 -12.32 -3.09 7.83
CA THR A 812 -11.33 -4.08 8.24
C THR A 812 -10.01 -3.86 7.52
N HIS A 813 -8.91 -4.12 8.21
CA HIS A 813 -7.58 -4.10 7.61
C HIS A 813 -6.60 -5.00 8.37
N VAL A 814 -5.41 -5.22 7.78
CA VAL A 814 -4.28 -5.89 8.43
C VAL A 814 -3.36 -4.79 8.99
N PRO A 815 -3.23 -4.63 10.32
CA PRO A 815 -2.42 -3.54 10.88
C PRO A 815 -0.92 -3.68 10.66
N HIS A 816 -0.41 -4.90 10.40
CA HIS A 816 1.04 -5.16 10.31
C HIS A 816 1.81 -4.75 11.57
N THR A 817 1.23 -5.00 12.74
CA THR A 817 1.89 -4.79 14.04
C THR A 817 1.88 -6.11 14.83
N VAL A 818 2.16 -7.22 14.15
CA VAL A 818 2.05 -8.56 14.73
C VAL A 818 3.18 -8.77 15.73
N ARG A 819 2.86 -9.36 16.88
CA ARG A 819 3.79 -9.67 17.98
C ARG A 819 3.59 -11.10 18.48
N GLY A 820 4.65 -11.63 19.11
CA GLY A 820 4.62 -12.92 19.82
C GLY A 820 4.37 -12.79 21.33
N LYS A 821 4.55 -11.60 21.91
CA LYS A 821 4.39 -11.35 23.36
C LYS A 821 3.42 -10.21 23.65
N GLU A 822 3.57 -9.06 23.00
CA GLU A 822 2.71 -7.88 23.17
C GLU A 822 1.40 -8.03 22.36
N THR A 823 0.69 -9.13 22.50
CA THR A 823 -0.56 -9.42 21.79
C THR A 823 -1.78 -8.93 22.57
N GLN A 824 -2.95 -8.95 21.94
CA GLN A 824 -4.21 -8.77 22.67
C GLN A 824 -4.39 -9.88 23.71
N SER A 825 -4.84 -9.49 24.90
CA SER A 825 -5.18 -10.39 26.01
C SER A 825 -6.67 -10.70 26.05
N CYS A 826 -7.09 -11.68 26.85
CA CYS A 826 -8.50 -12.05 27.00
C CYS A 826 -9.36 -10.83 27.40
N SER A 827 -8.88 -9.99 28.32
CA SER A 827 -9.60 -8.80 28.78
C SER A 827 -9.60 -7.63 27.80
N ASP A 828 -8.90 -7.73 26.67
CA ASP A 828 -9.00 -6.75 25.60
C ASP A 828 -10.19 -7.05 24.67
N CYS A 829 -10.74 -8.27 24.72
CA CYS A 829 -11.88 -8.70 23.89
C CYS A 829 -13.09 -9.24 24.70
N HIS A 830 -12.88 -9.64 25.95
CA HIS A 830 -13.89 -10.21 26.84
C HIS A 830 -14.04 -9.40 28.13
N VAL A 831 -15.20 -9.50 28.78
CA VAL A 831 -15.45 -8.84 30.07
C VAL A 831 -14.46 -9.33 31.11
N SER A 832 -13.76 -8.37 31.71
CA SER A 832 -12.81 -8.60 32.80
C SER A 832 -13.54 -9.12 34.03
N ALA A 833 -12.93 -10.08 34.74
CA ALA A 833 -13.47 -10.57 36.01
C ALA A 833 -13.58 -9.46 37.06
N GLN A 834 -12.71 -8.44 36.97
CA GLN A 834 -12.72 -7.25 37.81
C GLN A 834 -13.79 -6.23 37.38
N LYS A 835 -14.48 -6.45 36.25
CA LYS A 835 -15.53 -5.59 35.68
C LYS A 835 -15.08 -4.16 35.42
N ASP A 836 -13.80 -3.99 35.13
CA ASP A 836 -13.14 -2.70 34.96
C ASP A 836 -12.88 -2.35 33.49
N ASN A 837 -13.42 -3.11 32.53
CA ASN A 837 -13.15 -2.92 31.10
C ASN A 837 -14.38 -2.65 30.20
N ASN A 838 -15.57 -2.41 30.77
CA ASN A 838 -16.82 -2.28 30.00
C ASN A 838 -16.77 -1.20 28.91
N ALA A 839 -16.18 -0.03 29.22
CA ALA A 839 -16.03 1.05 28.24
C ALA A 839 -15.11 0.64 27.08
N TRP A 840 -14.01 -0.05 27.37
CA TRP A 840 -13.13 -0.58 26.32
C TRP A 840 -13.84 -1.62 25.46
N LEU A 841 -14.67 -2.50 26.03
CA LEU A 841 -15.44 -3.46 25.23
C LEU A 841 -16.49 -2.79 24.34
N ALA A 842 -17.15 -1.74 24.83
CA ALA A 842 -18.04 -0.94 23.99
C ALA A 842 -17.29 -0.31 22.80
N GLN A 843 -16.03 0.10 22.99
CA GLN A 843 -15.17 0.55 21.90
C GLN A 843 -14.79 -0.60 20.95
N VAL A 844 -14.36 -1.75 21.48
CA VAL A 844 -13.98 -2.92 20.68
C VAL A 844 -15.12 -3.38 19.77
N MET A 845 -16.35 -3.30 20.27
CA MET A 845 -17.59 -3.66 19.56
C MET A 845 -18.21 -2.50 18.76
N LEU A 846 -17.50 -1.38 18.59
CA LEU A 846 -17.95 -0.21 17.82
C LEU A 846 -19.29 0.40 18.29
N GLN A 847 -19.66 0.22 19.56
CA GLN A 847 -20.89 0.78 20.14
C GLN A 847 -20.79 2.27 20.47
N GLY A 848 -19.58 2.83 20.39
CA GLY A 848 -19.30 4.23 20.69
C GLY A 848 -19.15 4.50 22.18
N THR A 849 -18.11 5.24 22.55
CA THR A 849 -17.77 5.51 23.95
C THR A 849 -17.57 6.98 24.26
N ASN A 850 -17.74 7.86 23.26
CA ASN A 850 -17.32 9.27 23.29
C ASN A 850 -15.84 9.49 23.65
N PHE A 851 -15.00 8.44 23.69
CA PHE A 851 -13.59 8.53 24.04
C PHE A 851 -12.80 9.49 23.14
N VAL A 852 -13.17 9.55 21.86
CA VAL A 852 -12.53 10.39 20.84
C VAL A 852 -12.99 11.86 20.91
N ASN A 853 -14.06 12.18 21.64
CA ASN A 853 -14.54 13.55 21.84
C ASN A 853 -13.68 14.35 22.84
N PHE A 854 -12.50 13.86 23.20
CA PHE A 854 -11.58 14.56 24.08
C PHE A 854 -11.09 15.82 23.37
N MET A 855 -11.73 16.95 23.69
CA MET A 855 -11.25 18.25 23.28
C MET A 855 -9.90 18.46 23.98
N GLY A 856 -8.81 18.57 23.22
CA GLY A 856 -7.45 18.63 23.75
C GLY A 856 -7.24 19.77 24.75
N ARG A 857 -6.06 19.79 25.41
CA ARG A 857 -5.67 20.80 26.40
C ARG A 857 -5.77 22.25 25.89
N TYR A 858 -5.75 22.43 24.58
CA TYR A 858 -5.90 23.71 23.89
C TYR A 858 -7.21 23.77 23.12
N VAL A 859 -8.34 23.62 23.81
CA VAL A 859 -9.56 24.27 23.33
C VAL A 859 -9.26 25.76 23.29
N PHE A 860 -9.17 26.32 22.09
CA PHE A 860 -9.38 27.75 21.93
C PHE A 860 -10.79 28.03 22.40
N VAL A 861 -10.93 28.35 23.68
CA VAL A 861 -12.10 29.08 24.16
C VAL A 861 -12.00 30.40 23.40
N ALA A 862 -12.88 30.57 22.41
CA ALA A 862 -13.10 31.87 21.82
C ALA A 862 -13.54 32.78 22.97
N ALA A 863 -12.59 33.47 23.60
CA ALA A 863 -12.90 34.57 24.49
C ALA A 863 -13.52 35.66 23.61
N ALA A 864 -14.71 36.09 24.02
CA ALA A 864 -15.63 36.96 23.32
C ALA A 864 -15.02 38.29 22.86
#